data_AF-K4KGH3-F1
#
_entry.id   AF-K4KGH3-F1
#
_cell.length_a   1.000
_cell.length_b   1.000
_cell.length_c   1.000
_cell.angle_alpha   90.00
_cell.angle_beta   90.00
_cell.angle_gamma   90.00
#
_symmetry.space_group_name_H-M   'P 1'
#
loop_
_entity.id
_entity.type
_entity.pdbx_description
1 polymer ?
#
loop_
_entity_poly.entity_id
_entity_poly.type
_entity_poly.pdbx_seq_one_letter_code
_entity_poly.pdbx_strand_id
1 'polypeptide(L)'
;MDIEDKTRVVPSLADGRRQARSGKPDQVPADDATVFVGARVPVQESRSPNVVAKSITNLDKTVFSASAAISGQVPLAVSTEIPQSISTQATNKTLIKDRFELVNLLGSGGMGAVYRALDRRKVEANDSDPYLAVKLLNDDFRQHPDAFISLQREARKSQNLAHPNIVTVYDFDRDGDIVFMTMEYLDGTPLDKLIRQLAGKGLDKEQAEKILRDITSALIHAHSQRIVHSDFKPGNIFVTKTKGAKVFDFGIARAVAGGMQGQVGEKTLFDAGSLGALTPAYASLEMLKGEDPCQSDDVYALGCVAYELFAGRHPFNKLPADKAQAQKLRPKRIRGLTRRQWRALESALQFSRIQRTPDAAEFMRQFFGRSRALWLALTVSVLSASALGAAFVVQYREQAAVDAAYKAELEQQLQQELLVSRIADKQESLRRLLALGSLSVDWERDVRKELAEYGELTNDPVFEQEIRDGMAQKFLEAAKEYVAGGELENGERTIVRAEAWGSGEDKDYLALKAEVELGRTELVARLAAEQRAEEARIEAEQRAAARAEAQQKAREHAKKIDAVVSDLERQLRCGFSMSIDRDIAGSLATMKALDAKKSNQIRPVVASELHRCISGLARENPRRATPLLEQAQTLLPDQAMIAGLTIDYCGHLEPGSGGRGSRFVCADPMKNGDIGPSLVVVKGEGAQSIAISKYEVSWGDLKAWCDISGACQTRAEARFPVTNVSRAQVYQYLDWLSNQTGYQYRLPTYPEWFSAVSAGGEREAPDRNCYLKYGGIEKGGELVSATSGKANKYGLVNGVGNASEMVKDTVGLLAVGGSHLDAMSNCLATTKVNYDGGADPLVGFRLVREARR
;
A
#
# COMPACT_ATOMS: atom_id res chain seq x y z
N MET A 1 56.49 18.22 14.37
CA MET A 1 55.35 18.59 13.50
C MET A 1 54.09 18.36 14.31
N ASP A 2 53.87 19.07 15.41
CA ASP A 2 53.78 20.52 15.63
C ASP A 2 52.56 21.19 15.00
N ILE A 3 51.95 22.03 15.86
CA ILE A 3 50.91 23.06 15.69
C ILE A 3 49.48 22.52 15.93
N GLU A 4 48.92 22.57 17.15
CA GLU A 4 48.32 23.73 17.89
C GLU A 4 47.11 24.40 17.18
N ASP A 5 46.05 24.95 17.80
CA ASP A 5 45.38 24.89 19.10
C ASP A 5 44.17 25.87 19.00
N LYS A 6 43.21 25.76 19.93
CA LYS A 6 42.24 26.76 20.45
C LYS A 6 40.98 27.10 19.64
N THR A 7 39.83 26.78 20.25
CA THR A 7 39.09 27.84 20.98
C THR A 7 38.31 27.28 22.16
N ARG A 8 38.33 28.06 23.24
CA ARG A 8 37.96 27.80 24.63
C ARG A 8 36.89 28.83 24.99
N VAL A 9 35.84 28.44 25.73
CA VAL A 9 35.15 29.36 26.65
C VAL A 9 34.89 28.64 27.98
N VAL A 10 35.09 29.40 29.05
CA VAL A 10 35.45 29.04 30.43
C VAL A 10 34.18 29.10 31.34
N PRO A 11 34.16 28.44 32.53
CA PRO A 11 32.96 28.21 33.32
C PRO A 11 32.77 29.23 34.46
N SER A 12 31.56 29.24 35.05
CA SER A 12 31.24 29.95 36.29
C SER A 12 30.80 28.98 37.38
N LEU A 13 31.46 29.10 38.53
CA LEU A 13 31.24 28.44 39.80
C LEU A 13 29.88 28.78 40.43
N ALA A 14 29.30 27.87 41.20
CA ALA A 14 28.83 28.16 42.56
C ALA A 14 28.52 26.88 43.34
N ASP A 15 28.97 26.93 44.59
CA ASP A 15 29.03 25.93 45.66
C ASP A 15 27.67 25.78 46.39
N GLY A 16 27.46 24.67 47.12
CA GLY A 16 26.24 24.49 47.91
C GLY A 16 25.95 23.11 48.50
N ARG A 17 26.75 22.69 49.50
CA ARG A 17 26.38 21.61 50.45
C ARG A 17 25.24 22.03 51.40
N ARG A 18 24.33 21.10 51.75
CA ARG A 18 23.72 20.80 53.08
C ARG A 18 22.65 19.69 52.90
N GLN A 19 22.78 18.48 53.45
CA GLN A 19 22.34 18.01 54.79
C GLN A 19 20.95 18.52 55.22
N ALA A 20 20.02 17.80 55.86
CA ALA A 20 19.77 16.41 56.28
C ALA A 20 18.38 16.41 56.99
N ARG A 21 17.91 15.24 57.44
CA ARG A 21 16.83 14.95 58.45
C ARG A 21 15.39 14.86 57.92
N SER A 22 14.71 13.70 57.96
CA SER A 22 14.32 12.73 59.03
C SER A 22 12.94 13.01 59.61
N GLY A 23 12.02 12.05 59.51
CA GLY A 23 10.74 12.06 60.22
C GLY A 23 9.75 10.98 59.72
N LYS A 24 9.82 9.79 60.31
CA LYS A 24 8.76 8.76 60.45
C LYS A 24 8.36 8.77 61.96
N PRO A 25 7.39 7.96 62.44
CA PRO A 25 6.01 7.64 62.03
C PRO A 25 5.06 7.69 63.27
N ASP A 26 3.78 7.28 63.14
CA ASP A 26 2.97 6.45 64.10
C ASP A 26 1.45 6.61 63.84
N GLN A 27 0.72 5.54 63.44
CA GLN A 27 -0.02 4.49 64.21
C GLN A 27 -1.46 4.93 64.62
N VAL A 28 -2.56 4.39 64.04
CA VAL A 28 -3.36 3.14 64.34
C VAL A 28 -4.26 3.30 65.60
N PRO A 29 -5.45 2.64 65.85
CA PRO A 29 -6.19 1.46 65.27
C PRO A 29 -7.71 1.68 64.95
N ALA A 30 -8.45 0.82 64.20
CA ALA A 30 -9.16 -0.47 64.50
C ALA A 30 -10.27 -0.36 65.60
N ASP A 31 -11.49 -0.95 65.61
CA ASP A 31 -12.10 -2.17 65.01
C ASP A 31 -13.66 -2.15 65.17
N ASP A 32 -14.32 -3.25 64.71
CA ASP A 32 -15.67 -3.84 65.02
C ASP A 32 -16.92 -3.44 64.18
N ALA A 33 -17.50 -4.34 63.34
CA ALA A 33 -18.41 -5.51 63.57
C ALA A 33 -19.91 -5.06 63.66
N THR A 34 -20.98 -5.64 63.07
CA THR A 34 -21.41 -7.03 62.84
C THR A 34 -22.63 -7.12 61.88
N VAL A 35 -22.74 -8.26 61.20
CA VAL A 35 -23.79 -9.01 60.45
C VAL A 35 -25.30 -8.84 60.80
N PHE A 36 -26.22 -8.98 59.82
CA PHE A 36 -27.38 -9.94 59.84
C PHE A 36 -28.12 -10.09 58.47
N VAL A 37 -28.79 -11.25 58.36
CA VAL A 37 -29.29 -11.98 57.18
C VAL A 37 -30.78 -11.75 56.87
N GLY A 38 -31.08 -11.65 55.56
CA GLY A 38 -32.23 -12.13 54.76
C GLY A 38 -33.64 -12.41 55.31
N ALA A 39 -34.68 -12.06 54.52
CA ALA A 39 -35.73 -12.99 54.01
C ALA A 39 -36.87 -12.34 53.17
N ARG A 40 -37.17 -13.00 52.02
CA ARG A 40 -38.49 -13.32 51.36
C ARG A 40 -39.42 -12.24 50.75
N VAL A 41 -39.40 -12.15 49.41
CA VAL A 41 -40.42 -12.56 48.38
C VAL A 41 -41.91 -12.56 48.81
N PRO A 42 -42.86 -11.97 48.02
CA PRO A 42 -43.51 -12.68 46.91
C PRO A 42 -43.83 -11.93 45.60
N VAL A 43 -43.84 -12.79 44.57
CA VAL A 43 -44.38 -12.75 43.21
C VAL A 43 -45.75 -12.08 43.06
N GLN A 44 -45.96 -11.34 41.96
CA GLN A 44 -47.25 -11.31 41.28
C GLN A 44 -47.11 -11.04 39.76
N GLU A 45 -47.70 -11.94 38.98
CA GLU A 45 -47.88 -11.88 37.53
C GLU A 45 -48.88 -10.78 37.13
N SER A 46 -48.74 -10.21 35.93
CA SER A 46 -49.81 -10.30 34.91
C SER A 46 -49.52 -9.50 33.62
N ARG A 47 -49.75 -10.22 32.51
CA ARG A 47 -50.41 -9.83 31.25
C ARG A 47 -49.75 -8.80 30.32
N SER A 48 -49.22 -9.33 29.22
CA SER A 48 -49.13 -8.67 27.91
C SER A 48 -50.53 -8.31 27.36
N PRO A 49 -50.58 -7.31 26.46
CA PRO A 49 -51.03 -7.66 25.12
C PRO A 49 -50.16 -7.05 24.00
N ASN A 50 -50.15 -7.79 22.89
CA ASN A 50 -49.55 -7.47 21.59
C ASN A 50 -49.93 -6.08 21.08
N VAL A 51 -48.93 -5.32 20.62
CA VAL A 51 -49.10 -4.32 19.55
C VAL A 51 -47.93 -4.42 18.58
N VAL A 52 -48.29 -4.66 17.33
CA VAL A 52 -47.47 -4.66 16.12
C VAL A 52 -46.85 -3.27 15.88
N ALA A 53 -45.52 -3.15 15.77
CA ALA A 53 -44.89 -2.01 15.12
C ALA A 53 -43.43 -2.28 14.66
N LYS A 54 -43.30 -2.42 13.33
CA LYS A 54 -42.27 -1.85 12.45
C LYS A 54 -40.79 -1.89 12.90
N SER A 55 -40.07 -2.76 12.20
CA SER A 55 -38.64 -2.63 11.92
C SER A 55 -38.26 -1.19 11.55
N ILE A 56 -37.47 -0.55 12.41
CA ILE A 56 -36.65 0.62 12.08
C ILE A 56 -35.23 0.24 12.45
N THR A 57 -34.43 0.03 11.41
CA THR A 57 -32.99 -0.18 11.45
C THR A 57 -32.31 1.03 12.09
N ASN A 58 -31.89 0.90 13.34
CA ASN A 58 -31.01 1.86 14.01
C ASN A 58 -29.57 1.58 13.58
N LEU A 59 -29.06 2.38 12.63
CA LEU A 59 -27.64 2.48 12.33
C LEU A 59 -27.04 3.62 13.14
N ASP A 60 -25.79 3.41 13.54
CA ASP A 60 -24.86 4.32 14.20
C ASP A 60 -24.81 4.29 15.75
N LYS A 61 -23.89 3.47 16.27
CA LYS A 61 -23.44 3.49 17.67
C LYS A 61 -21.92 3.35 17.72
N THR A 62 -21.21 4.46 17.93
CA THR A 62 -19.84 4.45 18.47
C THR A 62 -19.93 4.08 19.96
N VAL A 63 -19.34 2.96 20.36
CA VAL A 63 -19.33 2.49 21.76
C VAL A 63 -17.88 2.40 22.24
N PHE A 64 -17.50 3.26 23.20
CA PHE A 64 -16.22 3.09 23.91
C PHE A 64 -16.44 2.15 25.10
N SER A 65 -15.67 1.08 25.21
CA SER A 65 -15.74 0.08 26.28
C SER A 65 -14.68 0.33 27.36
N ALA A 66 -14.99 -0.02 28.61
CA ALA A 66 -14.05 -0.11 29.73
C ALA A 66 -13.88 -1.58 30.13
N SER A 67 -12.65 -2.01 30.41
CA SER A 67 -12.27 -3.40 30.65
C SER A 67 -12.74 -3.95 32.01
N ALA A 68 -13.31 -5.15 31.99
CA ALA A 68 -13.29 -6.11 33.10
C ALA A 68 -13.33 -7.54 32.55
N ALA A 69 -12.49 -8.42 33.09
CA ALA A 69 -12.31 -9.82 32.70
C ALA A 69 -13.48 -10.71 33.16
N ILE A 70 -13.71 -11.86 32.47
CA ILE A 70 -13.93 -13.21 33.05
C ILE A 70 -14.20 -14.26 31.94
N SER A 71 -13.70 -15.47 32.23
CA SER A 71 -13.81 -16.80 31.61
C SER A 71 -15.22 -17.33 31.27
N GLY A 72 -15.33 -18.20 30.25
CA GLY A 72 -16.45 -19.15 30.08
C GLY A 72 -16.71 -19.62 28.65
N GLN A 73 -16.84 -20.93 28.44
CA GLN A 73 -16.86 -21.70 27.18
C GLN A 73 -18.28 -22.00 26.59
N VAL A 74 -18.40 -21.92 25.23
CA VAL A 74 -19.04 -22.89 24.26
C VAL A 74 -20.60 -22.96 24.18
N PRO A 75 -21.31 -23.41 23.08
CA PRO A 75 -20.98 -23.75 21.66
C PRO A 75 -21.84 -23.11 20.52
N LEU A 76 -21.28 -23.29 19.29
CA LEU A 76 -21.81 -23.42 17.92
C LEU A 76 -23.30 -23.16 17.55
N ALA A 77 -23.48 -22.32 16.51
CA ALA A 77 -24.37 -22.61 15.38
C ALA A 77 -23.87 -21.92 14.08
N VAL A 78 -23.95 -22.67 12.98
CA VAL A 78 -23.44 -22.41 11.63
C VAL A 78 -24.34 -21.45 10.85
N SER A 79 -23.78 -20.49 10.11
CA SER A 79 -24.04 -20.27 8.66
C SER A 79 -23.44 -18.97 8.09
N THR A 80 -22.96 -19.12 6.84
CA THR A 80 -22.74 -18.11 5.78
C THR A 80 -21.48 -17.24 5.84
N GLU A 81 -20.56 -17.56 4.93
CA GLU A 81 -19.27 -16.93 4.66
C GLU A 81 -19.43 -15.48 4.17
N ILE A 82 -18.80 -14.56 4.90
CA ILE A 82 -18.53 -13.17 4.50
C ILE A 82 -17.00 -13.00 4.54
N PRO A 83 -16.33 -12.42 3.52
CA PRO A 83 -14.88 -12.30 3.49
C PRO A 83 -14.33 -11.53 4.69
N GLN A 84 -13.42 -12.17 5.43
CA GLN A 84 -12.69 -11.60 6.57
C GLN A 84 -11.54 -10.70 6.08
N SER A 85 -11.40 -9.47 6.61
CA SER A 85 -10.16 -8.99 7.25
C SER A 85 -10.13 -7.50 7.63
N ILE A 86 -11.08 -7.05 8.46
CA ILE A 86 -10.72 -6.18 9.60
C ILE A 86 -11.20 -6.88 10.85
N SER A 87 -10.50 -7.97 11.20
CA SER A 87 -10.72 -8.63 12.49
C SER A 87 -9.99 -7.83 13.56
N THR A 88 -10.80 -7.34 14.49
CA THR A 88 -10.65 -7.07 15.93
C THR A 88 -9.56 -7.81 16.73
N GLN A 89 -8.37 -8.08 16.18
CA GLN A 89 -7.19 -8.52 16.93
C GLN A 89 -6.25 -7.34 17.18
N ALA A 90 -6.59 -6.49 18.15
CA ALA A 90 -5.67 -5.50 18.71
C ALA A 90 -5.47 -5.77 20.20
N THR A 91 -4.67 -6.79 20.50
CA THR A 91 -3.88 -6.88 21.73
C THR A 91 -2.49 -7.36 21.32
N ASN A 92 -1.67 -6.44 20.81
CA ASN A 92 -0.19 -6.39 20.94
C ASN A 92 0.40 -5.36 19.95
N LYS A 93 0.69 -4.15 20.43
CA LYS A 93 1.76 -3.22 19.97
C LYS A 93 2.01 -3.14 18.45
N THR A 94 0.98 -2.93 17.64
CA THR A 94 1.19 -2.63 16.21
C THR A 94 1.92 -1.29 16.08
N LEU A 95 3.00 -1.26 15.31
CA LEU A 95 3.80 -0.05 15.06
C LEU A 95 3.48 0.49 13.67
N ILE A 96 3.03 1.75 13.60
CA ILE A 96 2.74 2.45 12.34
C ILE A 96 3.87 3.43 12.03
N LYS A 97 4.38 3.38 10.80
CA LYS A 97 5.46 4.22 10.25
C LYS A 97 6.72 4.21 11.13
N ASP A 98 7.01 3.05 11.72
CA ASP A 98 8.09 2.84 12.71
C ASP A 98 8.07 3.81 13.91
N ARG A 99 6.97 4.52 14.15
CA ARG A 99 6.90 5.65 15.09
C ARG A 99 5.75 5.55 16.09
N PHE A 100 4.55 5.19 15.63
CA PHE A 100 3.35 5.22 16.47
C PHE A 100 3.00 3.81 16.92
N GLU A 101 3.31 3.49 18.17
CA GLU A 101 2.98 2.19 18.76
C GLU A 101 1.54 2.24 19.30
N LEU A 102 0.63 1.50 18.68
CA LEU A 102 -0.78 1.44 19.09
C LEU A 102 -0.89 0.72 20.44
N VAL A 103 -1.43 1.41 21.44
CA VAL A 103 -1.53 0.92 22.82
C VAL A 103 -2.93 0.39 23.11
N ASN A 104 -3.96 1.24 22.99
CA ASN A 104 -5.33 0.90 23.34
C ASN A 104 -6.32 1.46 22.31
N LEU A 105 -7.34 0.68 21.94
CA LEU A 105 -8.46 1.19 21.15
C LEU A 105 -9.27 2.16 22.02
N LEU A 106 -9.43 3.40 21.54
CA LEU A 106 -10.27 4.41 22.16
C LEU A 106 -11.72 4.25 21.68
N GLY A 107 -11.95 4.16 20.36
CA GLY A 107 -13.28 3.95 19.81
C GLY A 107 -13.26 3.56 18.34
N SER A 108 -14.35 2.96 17.85
CA SER A 108 -14.51 2.55 16.45
C SER A 108 -15.86 3.01 15.90
N GLY A 109 -15.89 3.43 14.64
CA GLY A 109 -17.09 3.88 13.92
C GLY A 109 -17.01 3.57 12.42
N GLY A 110 -18.00 4.07 11.66
CA GLY A 110 -18.14 3.74 10.23
C GLY A 110 -16.93 4.10 9.37
N MET A 111 -16.22 5.19 9.69
CA MET A 111 -15.04 5.64 8.95
C MET A 111 -13.71 5.06 9.47
N GLY A 112 -13.72 4.19 10.49
CA GLY A 112 -12.51 3.55 11.02
C GLY A 112 -12.40 3.53 12.54
N ALA A 113 -11.19 3.31 13.05
CA ALA A 113 -10.90 3.06 14.47
C ALA A 113 -9.83 4.02 15.02
N VAL A 114 -10.07 4.57 16.21
CA VAL A 114 -9.18 5.50 16.91
C VAL A 114 -8.49 4.79 18.05
N TYR A 115 -7.16 4.86 18.09
CA TYR A 115 -6.29 4.26 19.09
C TYR A 115 -5.54 5.34 19.86
N ARG A 116 -5.26 5.11 21.14
CA ARG A 116 -4.18 5.77 21.86
C ARG A 116 -2.89 5.13 21.40
N ALA A 117 -1.95 5.93 20.94
CA ALA A 117 -0.64 5.47 20.52
C ALA A 117 0.48 6.20 21.28
N LEU A 118 1.59 5.50 21.44
CA LEU A 118 2.84 6.06 21.97
C LEU A 118 3.69 6.55 20.79
N ASP A 119 4.06 7.83 20.79
CA ASP A 119 4.96 8.40 19.80
C ASP A 119 6.42 8.16 20.25
N ARG A 120 7.10 7.21 19.59
CA ARG A 120 8.47 6.81 19.95
C ARG A 120 9.48 7.95 19.84
N ARG A 121 9.24 8.95 18.98
CA ARG A 121 10.11 10.13 18.89
C ARG A 121 9.99 11.04 20.11
N LYS A 122 8.77 11.18 20.66
CA LYS A 122 8.56 11.90 21.91
C LYS A 122 9.18 11.16 23.10
N VAL A 123 9.15 9.83 23.08
CA VAL A 123 9.84 9.00 24.09
C VAL A 123 11.37 9.20 24.01
N GLU A 124 11.95 9.17 22.81
CA GLU A 124 13.38 9.43 22.60
C GLU A 124 13.79 10.83 23.08
N ALA A 125 12.93 11.83 22.83
CA ALA A 125 13.11 13.21 23.30
C ALA A 125 12.79 13.40 24.80
N ASN A 126 12.42 12.34 25.53
CA ASN A 126 12.07 12.36 26.95
C ASN A 126 10.91 13.32 27.30
N ASP A 127 9.91 13.41 26.41
CA ASP A 127 8.69 14.19 26.62
C ASP A 127 7.86 13.60 27.77
N SER A 128 7.34 14.47 28.64
CA SER A 128 6.47 14.11 29.76
C SER A 128 5.11 13.53 29.35
N ASP A 129 4.61 13.80 28.14
CA ASP A 129 3.38 13.22 27.60
C ASP A 129 3.58 12.69 26.15
N PRO A 130 4.11 11.46 26.01
CA PRO A 130 4.43 10.90 24.70
C PRO A 130 3.23 10.28 23.97
N TYR A 131 2.00 10.46 24.49
CA TYR A 131 0.80 9.85 23.92
C TYR A 131 0.09 10.76 22.93
N LEU A 132 -0.46 10.16 21.88
CA LEU A 132 -1.34 10.82 20.91
C LEU A 132 -2.49 9.88 20.50
N ALA A 133 -3.46 10.40 19.74
CA ALA A 133 -4.51 9.59 19.15
C ALA A 133 -4.20 9.33 17.66
N VAL A 134 -4.39 8.08 17.22
CA VAL A 134 -4.24 7.64 15.82
C VAL A 134 -5.57 7.10 15.33
N LYS A 135 -6.18 7.74 14.33
CA LYS A 135 -7.38 7.26 13.65
C LYS A 135 -6.97 6.51 12.39
N LEU A 136 -7.16 5.20 12.37
CA LEU A 136 -7.01 4.33 11.20
C LEU A 136 -8.30 4.36 10.39
N LEU A 137 -8.21 4.65 9.10
CA LEU A 137 -9.38 4.63 8.20
C LEU A 137 -9.65 3.21 7.69
N ASN A 138 -10.91 2.93 7.33
CA ASN A 138 -11.36 1.60 6.87
C ASN A 138 -10.92 1.28 5.43
N ASP A 139 -11.18 0.05 4.97
CA ASP A 139 -10.76 -0.44 3.64
C ASP A 139 -11.46 0.25 2.46
N ASP A 140 -12.60 0.92 2.68
CA ASP A 140 -13.32 1.65 1.62
C ASP A 140 -12.47 2.79 1.06
N PHE A 141 -11.51 3.30 1.84
CA PHE A 141 -10.55 4.32 1.41
C PHE A 141 -9.38 3.76 0.59
N ARG A 142 -9.12 2.43 0.63
CA ARG A 142 -8.04 1.80 -0.13
C ARG A 142 -8.36 1.69 -1.62
N GLN A 143 -9.64 1.58 -1.98
CA GLN A 143 -10.06 1.29 -3.36
C GLN A 143 -10.20 2.56 -4.23
N HIS A 144 -10.07 3.76 -3.65
CA HIS A 144 -10.32 5.02 -4.34
C HIS A 144 -9.18 6.03 -4.13
N PRO A 145 -8.20 6.11 -5.05
CA PRO A 145 -7.07 7.05 -4.95
C PRO A 145 -7.49 8.52 -4.78
N ASP A 146 -8.62 8.92 -5.38
CA ASP A 146 -9.15 10.29 -5.28
C ASP A 146 -9.69 10.63 -3.88
N ALA A 147 -10.16 9.63 -3.13
CA ALA A 147 -10.61 9.82 -1.75
C ALA A 147 -9.43 10.19 -0.83
N PHE A 148 -8.25 9.60 -1.05
CA PHE A 148 -7.03 9.96 -0.31
C PHE A 148 -6.60 11.41 -0.59
N ILE A 149 -6.63 11.85 -1.86
CA ILE A 149 -6.27 13.23 -2.23
C ILE A 149 -7.22 14.25 -1.59
N SER A 150 -8.52 13.98 -1.64
CA SER A 150 -9.54 14.85 -1.02
C SER A 150 -9.40 14.89 0.51
N LEU A 151 -9.15 13.74 1.14
CA LEU A 151 -8.90 13.66 2.58
C LEU A 151 -7.61 14.35 3.01
N GLN A 152 -6.52 14.23 2.24
CA GLN A 152 -5.28 14.95 2.51
C GLN A 152 -5.50 16.47 2.45
N ARG A 153 -6.25 16.95 1.45
CA ARG A 153 -6.60 18.38 1.33
C ARG A 153 -7.43 18.85 2.52
N GLU A 154 -8.38 18.05 2.98
CA GLU A 154 -9.23 18.39 4.12
C GLU A 154 -8.50 18.29 5.47
N ALA A 155 -7.61 17.32 5.62
CA ALA A 155 -6.72 17.21 6.77
C ALA A 155 -5.78 18.42 6.86
N ARG A 156 -5.24 18.90 5.75
CA ARG A 156 -4.44 20.15 5.70
C ARG A 156 -5.24 21.37 6.15
N LYS A 157 -6.51 21.48 5.74
CA LYS A 157 -7.38 22.55 6.24
C LYS A 157 -7.61 22.43 7.75
N SER A 158 -7.77 21.21 8.26
CA SER A 158 -7.92 20.94 9.70
C SER A 158 -6.65 21.21 10.50
N GLN A 159 -5.45 20.96 9.94
CA GLN A 159 -4.17 21.31 10.56
C GLN A 159 -4.03 22.83 10.77
N ASN A 160 -4.60 23.64 9.87
CA ASN A 160 -4.61 25.09 9.96
C ASN A 160 -5.66 25.65 10.94
N LEU A 161 -6.55 24.81 11.49
CA LEU A 161 -7.57 25.18 12.48
C LEU A 161 -7.07 25.05 13.92
N ALA A 162 -5.94 25.67 14.23
CA ALA A 162 -5.38 25.66 15.58
C ALA A 162 -6.22 26.55 16.52
N HIS A 163 -7.02 25.92 17.39
CA HIS A 163 -7.86 26.64 18.35
C HIS A 163 -8.03 25.83 19.66
N PRO A 164 -8.10 26.47 20.85
CA PRO A 164 -8.23 25.76 22.13
C PRO A 164 -9.42 24.78 22.18
N ASN A 165 -10.53 25.11 21.52
CA ASN A 165 -11.74 24.28 21.45
C ASN A 165 -11.87 23.43 20.17
N ILE A 166 -10.82 23.32 19.36
CA ILE A 166 -10.74 22.39 18.22
C ILE A 166 -9.65 21.36 18.53
N VAL A 167 -9.85 20.12 18.09
CA VAL A 167 -8.82 19.07 18.20
C VAL A 167 -7.72 19.34 17.19
N THR A 168 -6.49 19.39 17.69
CA THR A 168 -5.30 19.61 16.88
C THR A 168 -4.97 18.33 16.13
N VAL A 169 -5.05 18.39 14.79
CA VAL A 169 -4.56 17.34 13.90
C VAL A 169 -3.07 17.59 13.67
N TYR A 170 -2.23 16.58 13.93
CA TYR A 170 -0.79 16.68 13.72
C TYR A 170 -0.43 16.31 12.29
N ASP A 171 -0.92 15.17 11.82
CA ASP A 171 -0.57 14.65 10.50
C ASP A 171 -1.66 13.76 9.91
N PHE A 172 -1.70 13.67 8.60
CA PHE A 172 -2.52 12.73 7.85
C PHE A 172 -1.64 12.09 6.77
N ASP A 173 -1.50 10.77 6.84
CA ASP A 173 -0.46 10.05 6.13
C ASP A 173 -0.86 8.59 5.88
N ARG A 174 0.01 7.85 5.20
CA ARG A 174 -0.14 6.42 4.93
C ARG A 174 1.13 5.64 5.23
N ASP A 175 0.96 4.42 5.71
CA ASP A 175 2.01 3.43 5.88
C ASP A 175 1.60 2.15 5.14
N GLY A 176 2.19 1.93 3.96
CA GLY A 176 1.68 0.95 2.99
C GLY A 176 0.23 1.24 2.62
N ASP A 177 -0.65 0.26 2.86
CA ASP A 177 -2.10 0.36 2.61
C ASP A 177 -2.89 0.92 3.80
N ILE A 178 -2.23 1.26 4.92
CA ILE A 178 -2.88 1.79 6.12
C ILE A 178 -2.89 3.32 6.02
N VAL A 179 -4.08 3.90 5.83
CA VAL A 179 -4.28 5.36 5.90
C VAL A 179 -4.62 5.74 7.33
N PHE A 180 -3.90 6.73 7.88
CA PHE A 180 -4.06 7.14 9.27
C PHE A 180 -3.96 8.65 9.48
N MET A 181 -4.62 9.12 10.53
CA MET A 181 -4.55 10.49 11.01
C MET A 181 -4.03 10.51 12.44
N THR A 182 -3.02 11.33 12.71
CA THR A 182 -2.51 11.57 14.07
C THR A 182 -3.05 12.90 14.61
N MET A 183 -3.48 12.89 15.86
CA MET A 183 -4.12 14.04 16.50
C MET A 183 -3.82 14.05 18.00
N GLU A 184 -4.09 15.18 18.67
CA GLU A 184 -3.89 15.27 20.11
C GLU A 184 -4.71 14.22 20.87
N TYR A 185 -4.10 13.58 21.87
CA TYR A 185 -4.82 12.68 22.76
C TYR A 185 -5.66 13.50 23.75
N LEU A 186 -6.94 13.15 23.87
CA LEU A 186 -7.87 13.80 24.80
C LEU A 186 -8.21 12.87 25.97
N ASP A 187 -7.96 13.34 27.20
CA ASP A 187 -8.43 12.68 28.42
C ASP A 187 -9.75 13.31 28.90
N GLY A 188 -10.84 12.52 28.87
CA GLY A 188 -12.20 12.98 29.12
C GLY A 188 -13.26 12.05 28.55
N THR A 189 -14.45 12.61 28.28
CA THR A 189 -15.62 11.84 27.85
C THR A 189 -16.29 12.50 26.63
N PRO A 190 -16.67 11.72 25.60
CA PRO A 190 -17.53 12.19 24.52
C PRO A 190 -18.86 12.79 25.03
N LEU A 191 -19.32 13.89 24.43
CA LEU A 191 -20.50 14.62 24.92
C LEU A 191 -21.78 13.80 24.77
N ASP A 192 -21.92 13.01 23.71
CA ASP A 192 -23.05 12.10 23.51
C ASP A 192 -23.22 11.07 24.64
N LYS A 193 -22.12 10.61 25.23
CA LYS A 193 -22.15 9.73 26.41
C LYS A 193 -22.56 10.50 27.67
N LEU A 194 -22.04 11.71 27.84
CA LEU A 194 -22.37 12.56 28.98
C LEU A 194 -23.87 12.93 28.99
N ILE A 195 -24.42 13.31 27.83
CA ILE A 195 -25.86 13.60 27.66
C ILE A 195 -26.70 12.35 27.91
N ARG A 196 -26.26 11.17 27.44
CA ARG A 196 -26.95 9.90 27.70
C ARG A 196 -26.99 9.53 29.18
N GLN A 197 -25.92 9.76 29.93
CA GLN A 197 -25.88 9.53 31.38
C GLN A 197 -26.85 10.46 32.16
N LEU A 198 -27.14 11.64 31.61
CA LEU A 198 -27.99 12.67 32.22
C LEU A 198 -29.35 12.81 31.50
N ALA A 199 -29.78 11.76 30.79
CA ALA A 199 -30.94 11.78 29.91
C ALA A 199 -32.20 12.29 30.64
N GLY A 200 -32.89 13.25 30.01
CA GLY A 200 -34.14 13.84 30.51
C GLY A 200 -33.99 14.92 31.59
N LYS A 201 -32.79 15.12 32.17
CA LYS A 201 -32.51 16.21 33.14
C LYS A 201 -31.75 17.38 32.52
N GLY A 202 -30.84 17.10 31.59
CA GLY A 202 -29.87 18.08 31.11
C GLY A 202 -28.69 18.25 32.07
N LEU A 203 -27.68 18.99 31.66
CA LEU A 203 -26.54 19.37 32.50
C LEU A 203 -26.92 20.54 33.40
N ASP A 204 -26.13 20.72 34.47
CA ASP A 204 -26.19 21.95 35.25
C ASP A 204 -25.99 23.17 34.33
N LYS A 205 -26.69 24.28 34.63
CA LYS A 205 -26.72 25.45 33.76
C LYS A 205 -25.33 26.02 33.52
N GLU A 206 -24.49 26.12 34.55
CA GLU A 206 -23.15 26.69 34.41
C GLU A 206 -22.26 25.79 33.56
N GLN A 207 -22.36 24.48 33.77
CA GLN A 207 -21.63 23.49 32.98
C GLN A 207 -22.09 23.47 31.51
N ALA A 208 -23.40 23.51 31.26
CA ALA A 208 -23.99 23.58 29.94
C ALA A 208 -23.58 24.87 29.20
N GLU A 209 -23.61 26.01 29.89
CA GLU A 209 -23.17 27.29 29.33
C GLU A 209 -21.66 27.29 29.02
N LYS A 210 -20.82 26.67 29.86
CA LYS A 210 -19.38 26.54 29.60
C LYS A 210 -19.10 25.70 28.35
N ILE A 211 -19.70 24.51 28.25
CA ILE A 211 -19.56 23.65 27.06
C ILE A 211 -20.09 24.36 25.82
N LEU A 212 -21.23 25.05 25.92
CA LEU A 212 -21.82 25.77 24.81
C LEU A 212 -20.90 26.91 24.32
N ARG A 213 -20.25 27.64 25.22
CA ARG A 213 -19.26 28.68 24.84
C ARG A 213 -18.10 28.06 24.08
N ASP A 214 -17.53 26.98 24.61
CA ASP A 214 -16.38 26.29 24.02
C ASP A 214 -16.68 25.83 22.58
N ILE A 215 -17.78 25.10 22.37
CA ILE A 215 -18.14 24.58 21.05
C ILE A 215 -18.58 25.68 20.08
N THR A 216 -19.21 26.75 20.58
CA THR A 216 -19.57 27.90 19.72
C THR A 216 -18.31 28.67 19.33
N SER A 217 -17.32 28.81 20.22
CA SER A 217 -16.01 29.41 19.90
C SER A 217 -15.28 28.63 18.82
N ALA A 218 -15.32 27.29 18.89
CA ALA A 218 -14.76 26.42 17.84
C ALA A 218 -15.41 26.70 16.47
N LEU A 219 -16.75 26.78 16.42
CA LEU A 219 -17.47 27.07 15.16
C LEU A 219 -17.17 28.48 14.65
N ILE A 220 -17.13 29.50 15.51
CA ILE A 220 -16.75 30.87 15.12
C ILE A 220 -15.36 30.88 14.47
N HIS A 221 -14.40 30.20 15.09
CA HIS A 221 -13.04 30.12 14.55
C HIS A 221 -13.02 29.42 13.19
N ALA A 222 -13.67 28.26 13.05
CA ALA A 222 -13.74 27.54 11.78
C ALA A 222 -14.46 28.35 10.68
N HIS A 223 -15.57 29.01 11.03
CA HIS A 223 -16.33 29.87 10.11
C HIS A 223 -15.52 31.08 9.64
N SER A 224 -14.67 31.66 10.50
CA SER A 224 -13.75 32.75 10.10
C SER A 224 -12.71 32.32 9.06
N GLN A 225 -12.35 31.03 9.05
CA GLN A 225 -11.47 30.40 8.07
C GLN A 225 -12.25 29.81 6.88
N ARG A 226 -13.55 30.15 6.74
CA ARG A 226 -14.46 29.65 5.69
C ARG A 226 -14.63 28.13 5.68
N ILE A 227 -14.51 27.47 6.83
CA ILE A 227 -14.71 26.02 6.99
C ILE A 227 -16.04 25.77 7.72
N VAL A 228 -16.94 25.01 7.09
CA VAL A 228 -18.23 24.58 7.66
C VAL A 228 -18.11 23.12 8.10
N HIS A 229 -18.46 22.79 9.34
CA HIS A 229 -18.26 21.45 9.91
C HIS A 229 -19.08 20.38 9.19
N SER A 230 -20.34 20.64 8.85
CA SER A 230 -21.22 19.76 8.06
C SER A 230 -21.59 18.38 8.68
N ASP A 231 -21.16 18.06 9.90
CA ASP A 231 -21.63 16.89 10.68
C ASP A 231 -21.51 17.21 12.17
N PHE A 232 -21.91 18.42 12.57
CA PHE A 232 -21.81 18.85 13.95
C PHE A 232 -22.85 18.10 14.81
N LYS A 233 -22.39 17.32 15.80
CA LYS A 233 -23.23 16.48 16.66
C LYS A 233 -22.56 16.20 18.00
N PRO A 234 -23.29 15.75 19.04
CA PRO A 234 -22.69 15.43 20.34
C PRO A 234 -21.58 14.36 20.27
N GLY A 235 -21.64 13.47 19.28
CA GLY A 235 -20.60 12.45 19.07
C GLY A 235 -19.26 13.00 18.60
N ASN A 236 -19.23 14.21 18.02
CA ASN A 236 -18.03 14.89 17.51
C ASN A 236 -17.52 15.97 18.49
N ILE A 237 -18.00 15.94 19.74
CA ILE A 237 -17.61 16.86 20.80
C ILE A 237 -17.06 16.04 21.97
N PHE A 238 -15.88 16.40 22.44
CA PHE A 238 -15.20 15.74 23.54
C PHE A 238 -15.03 16.70 24.72
N VAL A 239 -15.52 16.31 25.90
CA VAL A 239 -15.38 17.12 27.12
C VAL A 239 -14.16 16.62 27.88
N THR A 240 -13.09 17.40 27.85
CA THR A 240 -11.83 17.05 28.52
C THR A 240 -11.90 17.35 30.02
N LYS A 241 -11.07 16.67 30.83
CA LYS A 241 -11.00 16.93 32.27
C LYS A 241 -10.42 18.30 32.61
N THR A 242 -9.54 18.85 31.76
CA THR A 242 -8.72 20.04 32.08
C THR A 242 -8.81 21.17 31.05
N LYS A 243 -9.08 20.88 29.77
CA LYS A 243 -9.00 21.84 28.64
C LYS A 243 -10.36 22.29 28.10
N GLY A 244 -11.47 22.01 28.79
CA GLY A 244 -12.83 22.33 28.33
C GLY A 244 -13.33 21.39 27.23
N ALA A 245 -14.35 21.82 26.48
CA ALA A 245 -14.88 21.05 25.35
C ALA A 245 -14.10 21.32 24.06
N LYS A 246 -13.84 20.26 23.30
CA LYS A 246 -13.16 20.29 22.00
C LYS A 246 -14.01 19.63 20.93
N VAL A 247 -14.02 20.20 19.73
CA VAL A 247 -14.72 19.69 18.55
C VAL A 247 -13.71 19.01 17.63
N PHE A 248 -14.07 17.85 17.07
CA PHE A 248 -13.23 17.08 16.14
C PHE A 248 -14.01 16.66 14.88
N ASP A 249 -13.31 16.14 13.87
CA ASP A 249 -13.87 15.71 12.58
C ASP A 249 -14.50 16.85 11.73
N PHE A 250 -13.81 17.99 11.61
CA PHE A 250 -14.20 19.07 10.68
C PHE A 250 -14.05 18.62 9.22
N GLY A 251 -15.15 18.61 8.45
CA GLY A 251 -15.12 18.52 6.98
C GLY A 251 -14.70 17.18 6.34
N ILE A 252 -14.12 16.25 7.12
CA ILE A 252 -13.61 14.95 6.64
C ILE A 252 -14.71 14.12 5.98
N ALA A 253 -15.93 14.08 6.55
CA ALA A 253 -17.03 13.25 6.06
C ALA A 253 -17.49 13.63 4.63
N ARG A 254 -17.35 14.89 4.21
CA ARG A 254 -17.79 15.33 2.88
C ARG A 254 -16.70 15.26 1.81
N ALA A 255 -15.43 15.27 2.20
CA ALA A 255 -14.32 15.00 1.28
C ALA A 255 -14.40 13.60 0.63
N VAL A 256 -15.06 12.66 1.33
CA VAL A 256 -15.33 11.30 0.83
C VAL A 256 -16.56 11.24 -0.08
N ALA A 257 -17.56 12.10 0.19
CA ALA A 257 -18.80 12.16 -0.58
C ALA A 257 -18.70 13.01 -1.86
N GLY A 258 -17.79 13.99 -1.90
CA GLY A 258 -17.62 14.93 -3.01
C GLY A 258 -16.30 14.71 -3.73
N GLY A 259 -16.25 13.74 -4.64
CA GLY A 259 -15.21 13.68 -5.66
C GLY A 259 -15.21 14.98 -6.48
N MET A 260 -14.07 15.67 -6.49
CA MET A 260 -13.72 16.78 -7.39
C MET A 260 -14.73 17.94 -7.53
N GLN A 261 -14.83 18.83 -6.55
CA GLN A 261 -15.22 20.22 -6.83
C GLN A 261 -13.98 21.01 -7.30
N GLY A 262 -13.69 20.89 -8.59
CA GLY A 262 -12.56 21.56 -9.21
C GLY A 262 -12.51 21.43 -10.73
N GLN A 263 -13.64 21.37 -11.43
CA GLN A 263 -13.79 21.73 -12.84
C GLN A 263 -15.30 21.77 -13.16
N VAL A 264 -15.70 22.72 -14.01
CA VAL A 264 -17.09 22.94 -14.41
C VAL A 264 -17.59 21.69 -15.14
N GLY A 265 -18.59 21.03 -14.56
CA GLY A 265 -19.48 20.11 -15.29
C GLY A 265 -19.08 18.64 -15.34
N GLU A 266 -19.00 17.96 -14.20
CA GLU A 266 -19.27 16.51 -14.16
C GLU A 266 -19.74 16.09 -12.75
N LYS A 267 -21.03 15.72 -12.64
CA LYS A 267 -21.54 15.05 -11.43
C LYS A 267 -21.02 13.62 -11.44
N THR A 268 -19.92 13.35 -10.73
CA THR A 268 -19.48 11.96 -10.52
C THR A 268 -20.47 11.24 -9.59
N LEU A 269 -20.89 10.04 -10.00
CA LEU A 269 -21.70 9.11 -9.21
C LEU A 269 -20.93 8.67 -7.95
N PHE A 270 -21.00 9.45 -6.87
CA PHE A 270 -20.67 8.98 -5.53
C PHE A 270 -21.78 9.46 -4.60
N ASP A 271 -22.69 8.54 -4.24
CA ASP A 271 -23.82 8.84 -3.39
C ASP A 271 -23.34 8.99 -1.94
N ALA A 272 -23.31 10.23 -1.46
CA ALA A 272 -23.01 10.61 -0.07
C ALA A 272 -23.84 9.81 0.96
N GLY A 273 -25.00 9.28 0.55
CA GLY A 273 -25.88 8.47 1.39
C GLY A 273 -25.35 7.06 1.69
N SER A 274 -24.51 6.47 0.83
CA SER A 274 -24.08 5.06 0.98
C SER A 274 -22.99 4.86 2.04
N LEU A 275 -22.22 5.91 2.36
CA LEU A 275 -21.14 5.89 3.36
C LEU A 275 -21.59 6.29 4.77
N GLY A 276 -22.87 6.62 4.99
CA GLY A 276 -23.37 7.05 6.29
C GLY A 276 -22.78 8.39 6.78
N ALA A 277 -22.30 9.23 5.86
CA ALA A 277 -21.50 10.43 6.16
C ALA A 277 -22.30 11.64 6.71
N LEU A 278 -23.63 11.53 6.81
CA LEU A 278 -24.50 12.57 7.36
C LEU A 278 -25.36 11.98 8.47
N THR A 279 -25.40 12.62 9.63
CA THR A 279 -26.28 12.21 10.75
C THR A 279 -27.64 12.90 10.60
N PRO A 280 -28.70 12.23 10.09
CA PRO A 280 -29.92 12.92 9.67
C PRO A 280 -30.66 13.63 10.80
N ALA A 281 -30.46 13.20 12.04
CA ALA A 281 -31.05 13.81 13.24
C ALA A 281 -30.55 15.25 13.50
N TYR A 282 -29.34 15.60 13.08
CA TYR A 282 -28.71 16.91 13.32
C TYR A 282 -28.54 17.75 12.04
N ALA A 283 -28.72 17.13 10.87
CA ALA A 283 -28.61 17.82 9.59
C ALA A 283 -29.74 18.83 9.37
N SER A 284 -29.41 20.00 8.81
CA SER A 284 -30.41 20.99 8.39
C SER A 284 -31.24 20.48 7.20
N LEU A 285 -32.37 21.14 6.92
CA LEU A 285 -33.20 20.79 5.77
C LEU A 285 -32.43 20.97 4.46
N GLU A 286 -31.63 22.03 4.36
CA GLU A 286 -30.80 22.36 3.20
C GLU A 286 -29.74 21.27 2.97
N MET A 287 -29.11 20.78 4.03
CA MET A 287 -28.16 19.66 3.95
C MET A 287 -28.81 18.34 3.53
N LEU A 288 -30.01 18.04 4.05
CA LEU A 288 -30.76 16.83 3.64
C LEU A 288 -31.20 16.87 2.17
N LYS A 289 -31.32 18.08 1.60
CA LYS A 289 -31.61 18.31 0.17
C LYS A 289 -30.35 18.34 -0.70
N GLY A 290 -29.16 18.26 -0.10
CA GLY A 290 -27.88 18.33 -0.82
C GLY A 290 -27.53 19.73 -1.33
N GLU A 291 -28.05 20.79 -0.71
CA GLU A 291 -27.67 22.17 -1.03
C GLU A 291 -26.25 22.50 -0.55
N ASP A 292 -25.65 23.58 -1.09
CA ASP A 292 -24.32 24.02 -0.68
C ASP A 292 -24.31 24.41 0.81
N PRO A 293 -23.36 23.87 1.61
CA PRO A 293 -23.33 24.13 3.04
C PRO A 293 -22.96 25.57 3.35
N CYS A 294 -23.62 26.06 4.40
CA CYS A 294 -23.47 27.39 4.91
C CYS A 294 -23.19 27.33 6.41
N GLN A 295 -22.59 28.38 6.95
CA GLN A 295 -22.35 28.53 8.40
C GLN A 295 -23.63 28.34 9.22
N SER A 296 -24.76 28.79 8.68
CA SER A 296 -26.10 28.62 9.27
C SER A 296 -26.56 27.15 9.38
N ASP A 297 -25.98 26.21 8.65
CA ASP A 297 -26.28 24.77 8.84
C ASP A 297 -25.65 24.22 10.11
N ASP A 298 -24.40 24.59 10.39
CA ASP A 298 -23.76 24.28 11.67
C ASP A 298 -24.50 24.94 12.83
N VAL A 299 -25.11 26.12 12.62
CA VAL A 299 -25.94 26.79 13.64
C VAL A 299 -27.21 26.02 13.97
N TYR A 300 -27.83 25.36 12.99
CA TYR A 300 -28.98 24.47 13.25
C TYR A 300 -28.57 23.31 14.15
N ALA A 301 -27.48 22.65 13.78
CA ALA A 301 -26.92 21.55 14.55
C ALA A 301 -26.48 22.01 15.96
N LEU A 302 -25.85 23.18 16.08
CA LEU A 302 -25.52 23.83 17.35
C LEU A 302 -26.77 24.08 18.20
N GLY A 303 -27.87 24.52 17.59
CA GLY A 303 -29.17 24.66 18.25
C GLY A 303 -29.68 23.33 18.82
N CYS A 304 -29.56 22.24 18.05
CA CYS A 304 -29.93 20.90 18.53
C CYS A 304 -29.05 20.46 19.71
N VAL A 305 -27.73 20.64 19.63
CA VAL A 305 -26.79 20.30 20.71
C VAL A 305 -27.04 21.16 21.95
N ALA A 306 -27.21 22.47 21.78
CA ALA A 306 -27.51 23.39 22.88
C ALA A 306 -28.83 23.00 23.58
N TYR A 307 -29.87 22.66 22.83
CA TYR A 307 -31.12 22.17 23.40
C TYR A 307 -30.89 20.88 24.20
N GLU A 308 -30.10 19.93 23.68
CA GLU A 308 -29.76 18.70 24.40
C GLU A 308 -28.96 18.93 25.68
N LEU A 309 -28.03 19.89 25.68
CA LEU A 309 -27.27 20.25 26.88
C LEU A 309 -28.20 20.67 28.03
N PHE A 310 -29.20 21.50 27.75
CA PHE A 310 -30.11 22.01 28.78
C PHE A 310 -31.33 21.14 29.06
N ALA A 311 -31.80 20.33 28.09
CA ALA A 311 -33.01 19.52 28.24
C ALA A 311 -32.73 18.02 28.41
N GLY A 312 -31.51 17.55 28.16
CA GLY A 312 -31.13 16.14 28.17
C GLY A 312 -31.82 15.29 27.09
N ARG A 313 -32.41 15.92 26.06
CA ARG A 313 -33.12 15.26 24.95
C ARG A 313 -33.12 16.14 23.70
N HIS A 314 -33.13 15.53 22.53
CA HIS A 314 -33.17 16.23 21.24
C HIS A 314 -34.47 17.06 21.06
N PRO A 315 -34.44 18.26 20.47
CA PRO A 315 -35.62 19.12 20.31
C PRO A 315 -36.78 18.46 19.55
N PHE A 316 -36.44 17.58 18.60
CA PHE A 316 -37.39 16.86 17.75
C PHE A 316 -37.33 15.33 17.92
N ASN A 317 -36.88 14.82 19.07
CA ASN A 317 -36.75 13.37 19.34
C ASN A 317 -35.91 12.62 18.28
N LYS A 318 -34.83 13.24 17.80
CA LYS A 318 -33.94 12.71 16.73
C LYS A 318 -34.66 12.43 15.39
N LEU A 319 -35.84 12.99 15.16
CA LEU A 319 -36.43 13.01 13.82
C LEU A 319 -35.64 13.96 12.92
N PRO A 320 -35.34 13.55 11.68
CA PRO A 320 -34.74 14.42 10.67
C PRO A 320 -35.55 15.69 10.40
N ALA A 321 -34.87 16.76 9.98
CA ALA A 321 -35.46 18.10 9.85
C ALA A 321 -36.63 18.16 8.85
N ASP A 322 -36.57 17.41 7.73
CA ASP A 322 -37.64 17.25 6.75
C ASP A 322 -38.91 16.66 7.38
N LYS A 323 -38.75 15.60 8.19
CA LYS A 323 -39.87 14.94 8.90
C LYS A 323 -40.40 15.81 10.02
N ALA A 324 -39.53 16.47 10.77
CA ALA A 324 -39.93 17.36 11.85
C ALA A 324 -40.70 18.59 11.33
N GLN A 325 -40.29 19.15 10.18
CA GLN A 325 -41.01 20.23 9.50
C GLN A 325 -42.36 19.75 8.95
N ALA A 326 -42.41 18.59 8.29
CA ALA A 326 -43.64 17.99 7.77
C ALA A 326 -44.67 17.74 8.89
N GLN A 327 -44.20 17.32 10.07
CA GLN A 327 -45.02 17.13 11.28
C GLN A 327 -45.29 18.43 12.05
N LYS A 328 -44.82 19.59 11.57
CA LYS A 328 -44.96 20.91 12.20
C LYS A 328 -44.51 20.93 13.67
N LEU A 329 -43.48 20.15 13.99
CA LEU A 329 -42.95 20.08 15.35
C LEU A 329 -42.30 21.41 15.73
N ARG A 330 -42.45 21.80 17.00
CA ARG A 330 -41.80 22.97 17.59
C ARG A 330 -41.06 22.57 18.86
N PRO A 331 -39.84 23.09 19.09
CA PRO A 331 -39.09 22.76 20.30
C PRO A 331 -39.83 23.29 21.53
N LYS A 332 -39.90 22.48 22.59
CA LYS A 332 -40.56 22.89 23.84
C LYS A 332 -39.65 23.83 24.61
N ARG A 333 -40.20 24.91 25.17
CA ARG A 333 -39.43 25.85 25.97
C ARG A 333 -38.78 25.17 27.19
N ILE A 334 -37.46 25.28 27.29
CA ILE A 334 -36.69 24.72 28.41
C ILE A 334 -36.87 25.61 29.65
N ARG A 335 -37.19 24.99 30.78
CA ARG A 335 -37.29 25.67 32.08
C ARG A 335 -35.88 26.00 32.58
N GLY A 336 -35.63 27.23 33.02
CA GLY A 336 -34.31 27.70 33.50
C GLY A 336 -33.55 28.63 32.53
N LEU A 337 -33.98 28.71 31.27
CA LEU A 337 -33.44 29.67 30.29
C LEU A 337 -34.20 31.01 30.33
N THR A 338 -33.46 32.12 30.24
CA THR A 338 -34.05 33.46 30.12
C THR A 338 -34.81 33.62 28.80
N ARG A 339 -35.69 34.63 28.70
CA ARG A 339 -36.41 34.93 27.43
C ARG A 339 -35.46 35.15 26.26
N ARG A 340 -34.31 35.78 26.52
CA ARG A 340 -33.26 36.04 25.52
C ARG A 340 -32.60 34.74 25.05
N GLN A 341 -32.13 33.91 25.98
CA GLN A 341 -31.51 32.62 25.68
C GLN A 341 -32.47 31.71 24.90
N TRP A 342 -33.75 31.68 25.28
CA TRP A 342 -34.76 30.93 24.54
C TRP A 342 -34.95 31.45 23.11
N ARG A 343 -35.02 32.76 22.88
CA ARG A 343 -35.14 33.34 21.53
C ARG A 343 -33.93 33.02 20.65
N ALA A 344 -32.73 33.07 21.20
CA ALA A 344 -31.51 32.70 20.48
C ALA A 344 -31.56 31.22 20.04
N LEU A 345 -31.96 30.33 20.95
CA LEU A 345 -32.10 28.90 20.67
C LEU A 345 -33.22 28.60 19.66
N GLU A 346 -34.35 29.30 19.77
CA GLU A 346 -35.48 29.20 18.84
C GLU A 346 -35.13 29.72 17.43
N SER A 347 -34.31 30.78 17.34
CA SER A 347 -33.80 31.26 16.05
C SER A 347 -32.80 30.29 15.43
N ALA A 348 -31.92 29.65 16.21
CA ALA A 348 -31.00 28.63 15.71
C ALA A 348 -31.73 27.38 15.19
N LEU A 349 -32.86 27.00 15.81
CA LEU A 349 -33.64 25.81 15.45
C LEU A 349 -34.65 26.03 14.29
N GLN A 350 -34.62 27.17 13.61
CA GLN A 350 -35.48 27.41 12.45
C GLN A 350 -35.13 26.49 11.29
N PHE A 351 -36.15 25.85 10.68
CA PHE A 351 -35.95 24.93 9.57
C PHE A 351 -35.45 25.61 8.29
N SER A 352 -35.83 26.87 8.04
CA SER A 352 -35.38 27.64 6.87
C SER A 352 -34.18 28.52 7.18
N ARG A 353 -33.15 28.44 6.34
CA ARG A 353 -31.91 29.23 6.44
C ARG A 353 -32.14 30.75 6.58
N ILE A 354 -33.14 31.32 5.90
CA ILE A 354 -33.44 32.77 5.93
C ILE A 354 -33.93 33.24 7.32
N GLN A 355 -34.62 32.37 8.05
CA GLN A 355 -35.16 32.68 9.37
C GLN A 355 -34.21 32.26 10.50
N ARG A 356 -33.19 31.49 10.15
CA ARG A 356 -32.20 30.96 11.10
C ARG A 356 -31.17 32.02 11.43
N THR A 357 -30.61 31.94 12.63
CA THR A 357 -29.42 32.72 12.98
C THR A 357 -28.32 32.45 11.93
N PRO A 358 -27.74 33.50 11.31
CA PRO A 358 -26.90 33.35 10.11
C PRO A 358 -25.56 32.65 10.38
N ASP A 359 -24.97 32.88 11.57
CA ASP A 359 -23.65 32.35 11.94
C ASP A 359 -23.51 32.13 13.46
N ALA A 360 -22.45 31.42 13.85
CA ALA A 360 -22.20 31.07 15.25
C ALA A 360 -21.84 32.30 16.12
N ALA A 361 -21.31 33.39 15.55
CA ALA A 361 -20.95 34.60 16.28
C ALA A 361 -22.19 35.41 16.70
N GLU A 362 -23.17 35.52 15.81
CA GLU A 362 -24.49 36.07 16.12
C GLU A 362 -25.19 35.22 17.18
N PHE A 363 -25.15 33.88 17.08
CA PHE A 363 -25.71 32.99 18.10
C PHE A 363 -25.06 33.24 19.48
N MET A 364 -23.72 33.29 19.55
CA MET A 364 -22.98 33.59 20.77
C MET A 364 -23.41 34.92 21.39
N ARG A 365 -23.51 35.98 20.57
CA ARG A 365 -23.94 37.31 21.01
C ARG A 365 -25.38 37.31 21.50
N GLN A 366 -26.30 36.64 20.80
CA GLN A 366 -27.71 36.57 21.19
C GLN A 366 -27.90 35.75 22.47
N PHE A 367 -27.18 34.65 22.65
CA PHE A 367 -27.33 33.77 23.81
C PHE A 367 -26.66 34.35 25.07
N PHE A 368 -25.44 34.91 24.95
CA PHE A 368 -24.62 35.32 26.11
C PHE A 368 -24.43 36.83 26.30
N GLY A 369 -24.84 37.68 25.35
CA GLY A 369 -24.62 39.13 25.45
C GLY A 369 -25.43 39.81 26.57
N ARG A 370 -24.96 40.96 27.06
CA ARG A 370 -25.68 41.80 28.05
C ARG A 370 -26.90 42.47 27.41
N SER A 371 -27.98 42.67 28.17
CA SER A 371 -29.19 43.38 27.72
C SER A 371 -28.91 44.89 27.58
N ARG A 372 -29.15 45.47 26.39
CA ARG A 372 -29.04 46.92 26.11
C ARG A 372 -30.09 47.81 26.80
N ALA A 373 -30.85 47.27 27.77
CA ALA A 373 -31.93 48.00 28.44
C ALA A 373 -31.45 49.19 29.30
N LEU A 374 -30.15 49.25 29.65
CA LEU A 374 -29.60 50.31 30.50
C LEU A 374 -29.16 51.59 29.74
N TRP A 375 -28.96 51.55 28.42
CA TRP A 375 -28.51 52.72 27.64
C TRP A 375 -29.63 53.57 27.05
N LEU A 376 -30.86 53.03 26.96
CA LEU A 376 -32.03 53.74 26.44
C LEU A 376 -32.76 54.61 27.50
N ALA A 377 -32.35 54.54 28.77
CA ALA A 377 -32.91 55.37 29.84
C ALA A 377 -32.23 56.74 29.98
N LEU A 378 -31.05 56.95 29.39
CA LEU A 378 -30.24 58.16 29.61
C LEU A 378 -30.41 59.23 28.51
N THR A 379 -31.02 58.90 27.38
CA THR A 379 -31.16 59.80 26.21
C THR A 379 -32.44 60.64 26.21
N VAL A 380 -33.34 60.45 27.18
CA VAL A 380 -34.62 61.16 27.27
C VAL A 380 -34.54 62.45 28.11
N SER A 381 -33.47 62.65 28.89
CA SER A 381 -33.37 63.79 29.84
C SER A 381 -32.73 65.07 29.29
N VAL A 382 -32.18 65.08 28.06
CA VAL A 382 -31.39 66.23 27.54
C VAL A 382 -32.20 67.12 26.57
N LEU A 383 -33.39 66.70 26.13
CA LEU A 383 -34.16 67.43 25.11
C LEU A 383 -35.17 68.46 25.65
N SER A 384 -35.15 68.76 26.95
CA SER A 384 -36.15 69.65 27.60
C SER A 384 -35.65 71.08 27.93
N ALA A 385 -34.41 71.46 27.59
CA ALA A 385 -33.77 72.67 28.12
C ALA A 385 -33.44 73.79 27.10
N SER A 386 -34.14 73.88 25.98
CA SER A 386 -33.82 74.88 24.93
C SER A 386 -35.06 75.54 24.31
N ALA A 387 -35.83 76.28 25.14
CA ALA A 387 -37.00 77.05 24.67
C ALA A 387 -37.19 78.44 25.32
N LEU A 388 -36.16 79.08 25.90
CA LEU A 388 -36.29 80.37 26.64
C LEU A 388 -35.36 81.52 26.19
N GLY A 389 -34.79 81.46 24.98
CA GLY A 389 -33.75 82.42 24.55
C GLY A 389 -34.18 83.56 23.61
N ALA A 390 -35.44 83.63 23.17
CA ALA A 390 -35.78 84.39 21.95
C ALA A 390 -36.35 85.81 22.15
N ALA A 391 -36.49 86.33 23.38
CA ALA A 391 -37.34 87.52 23.60
C ALA A 391 -36.65 88.85 23.99
N PHE A 392 -35.32 88.93 24.22
CA PHE A 392 -34.79 90.06 25.00
C PHE A 392 -33.91 91.12 24.31
N VAL A 393 -33.46 90.97 23.06
CA VAL A 393 -32.29 91.77 22.60
C VAL A 393 -32.58 92.84 21.54
N VAL A 394 -33.83 93.05 21.11
CA VAL A 394 -34.13 94.01 20.02
C VAL A 394 -34.15 95.50 20.45
N GLN A 395 -34.05 95.85 21.74
CA GLN A 395 -34.35 97.22 22.22
C GLN A 395 -33.14 98.13 22.56
N TYR A 396 -31.90 97.81 22.18
CA TYR A 396 -30.69 98.52 22.66
C TYR A 396 -29.95 99.42 21.63
N ARG A 397 -30.57 99.81 20.51
CA ARG A 397 -29.82 100.24 19.32
C ARG A 397 -29.60 101.74 19.05
N GLU A 398 -30.04 102.69 19.86
CA GLU A 398 -29.99 104.12 19.43
C GLU A 398 -28.96 105.03 20.12
N GLN A 399 -28.05 104.53 20.97
CA GLN A 399 -27.05 105.38 21.65
C GLN A 399 -25.58 105.20 21.18
N ALA A 400 -25.32 104.34 20.19
CA ALA A 400 -23.96 103.90 19.82
C ALA A 400 -23.22 104.76 18.78
N ALA A 401 -23.77 105.87 18.30
CA ALA A 401 -23.23 106.59 17.13
C ALA A 401 -22.12 107.61 17.45
N VAL A 402 -21.93 108.03 18.71
CA VAL A 402 -20.91 109.04 19.07
C VAL A 402 -19.58 108.39 19.51
N ASP A 403 -19.61 107.19 20.10
CA ASP A 403 -18.39 106.46 20.51
C ASP A 403 -17.63 105.83 19.33
N ALA A 404 -18.26 105.68 18.17
CA ALA A 404 -17.67 105.04 16.99
C ALA A 404 -16.50 105.83 16.37
N ALA A 405 -16.47 107.16 16.53
CA ALA A 405 -15.45 108.01 15.90
C ALA A 405 -14.10 108.01 16.67
N TYR A 406 -14.11 107.89 18.00
CA TYR A 406 -12.89 107.80 18.82
C TYR A 406 -12.29 106.38 18.81
N LYS A 407 -13.13 105.37 18.61
CA LYS A 407 -12.73 103.96 18.57
C LYS A 407 -11.94 103.59 17.30
N ALA A 408 -12.24 104.21 16.16
CA ALA A 408 -11.60 103.90 14.89
C ALA A 408 -10.09 104.25 14.85
N GLU A 409 -9.66 105.31 15.55
CA GLU A 409 -8.25 105.75 15.56
C GLU A 409 -7.39 104.92 16.52
N LEU A 410 -7.95 104.49 17.66
CA LEU A 410 -7.30 103.57 18.60
C LEU A 410 -7.26 102.12 18.07
N GLU A 411 -8.29 101.68 17.34
CA GLU A 411 -8.32 100.36 16.69
C GLU A 411 -7.21 100.20 15.64
N GLN A 412 -6.82 101.28 14.94
CA GLN A 412 -5.77 101.22 13.94
C GLN A 412 -4.37 101.01 14.54
N GLN A 413 -4.06 101.66 15.67
CA GLN A 413 -2.79 101.46 16.39
C GLN A 413 -2.73 100.07 17.05
N LEU A 414 -3.84 99.63 17.65
CA LEU A 414 -3.94 98.31 18.28
C LEU A 414 -3.81 97.17 17.25
N GLN A 415 -4.34 97.33 16.03
CA GLN A 415 -4.21 96.31 14.98
C GLN A 415 -2.77 96.12 14.49
N GLN A 416 -1.96 97.18 14.46
CA GLN A 416 -0.58 97.09 14.01
C GLN A 416 0.32 96.41 15.05
N GLU A 417 0.10 96.65 16.34
CA GLU A 417 0.82 95.99 17.45
C GLU A 417 0.42 94.51 17.59
N LEU A 418 -0.87 94.20 17.40
CA LEU A 418 -1.39 92.83 17.49
C LEU A 418 -0.91 91.95 16.33
N LEU A 419 -0.67 92.52 15.14
CA LEU A 419 -0.10 91.79 14.00
C LEU A 419 1.36 91.41 14.24
N VAL A 420 2.18 92.31 14.78
CA VAL A 420 3.58 92.03 15.14
C VAL A 420 3.67 90.97 16.24
N SER A 421 2.83 91.05 17.28
CA SER A 421 2.76 90.03 18.33
C SER A 421 2.34 88.68 17.77
N ARG A 422 1.33 88.63 16.88
CA ARG A 422 0.83 87.38 16.30
C ARG A 422 1.88 86.70 15.41
N ILE A 423 2.68 87.46 14.66
CA ILE A 423 3.80 86.93 13.87
C ILE A 423 4.86 86.33 14.82
N ALA A 424 5.22 87.02 15.90
CA ALA A 424 6.19 86.52 16.88
C ALA A 424 5.71 85.23 17.59
N ASP A 425 4.44 85.19 18.01
CA ASP A 425 3.83 84.01 18.62
C ASP A 425 3.84 82.80 17.67
N LYS A 426 3.59 83.02 16.37
CA LYS A 426 3.64 81.97 15.35
C LYS A 426 5.06 81.47 15.10
N GLN A 427 6.06 82.36 15.07
CA GLN A 427 7.47 81.95 14.98
C GLN A 427 7.89 81.09 16.17
N GLU A 428 7.46 81.44 17.39
CA GLU A 428 7.74 80.65 18.59
C GLU A 428 7.01 79.30 18.57
N SER A 429 5.74 79.28 18.16
CA SER A 429 4.94 78.05 17.98
C SER A 429 5.62 77.07 17.01
N LEU A 430 6.05 77.55 15.84
CA LEU A 430 6.73 76.74 14.83
C LEU A 430 8.07 76.19 15.32
N ARG A 431 8.88 77.01 16.01
CA ARG A 431 10.14 76.54 16.62
C ARG A 431 9.91 75.49 17.71
N ARG A 432 8.87 75.66 18.54
CA ARG A 432 8.50 74.67 19.56
C ARG A 432 8.04 73.35 18.93
N LEU A 433 7.20 73.41 17.89
CA LEU A 433 6.77 72.22 17.18
C LEU A 433 7.95 71.50 16.53
N LEU A 434 8.87 72.23 15.90
CA LEU A 434 10.08 71.66 15.32
C LEU A 434 10.93 70.95 16.39
N ALA A 435 11.07 71.55 17.58
CA ALA A 435 11.82 70.97 18.69
C ALA A 435 11.21 69.67 19.25
N LEU A 436 9.89 69.47 19.14
CA LEU A 436 9.23 68.24 19.60
C LEU A 436 9.64 67.01 18.77
N GLY A 437 9.88 67.17 17.47
CA GLY A 437 10.43 66.12 16.60
C GLY A 437 9.69 64.78 16.66
N SER A 438 8.37 64.74 16.88
CA SER A 438 7.65 63.48 17.17
C SER A 438 7.46 62.58 15.94
N LEU A 439 7.65 63.12 14.73
CA LEU A 439 7.54 62.43 13.43
C LEU A 439 6.15 61.80 13.16
N SER A 440 5.17 62.04 14.02
CA SER A 440 3.79 61.58 13.85
C SER A 440 3.09 62.34 12.71
N VAL A 441 2.04 61.74 12.15
CA VAL A 441 1.24 62.37 11.08
C VAL A 441 0.53 63.61 11.60
N ASP A 442 0.01 63.56 12.82
CA ASP A 442 -0.66 64.70 13.46
C ASP A 442 0.32 65.85 13.69
N TRP A 443 1.53 65.57 14.17
CA TRP A 443 2.59 66.57 14.35
C TRP A 443 2.99 67.23 13.02
N GLU A 444 3.19 66.44 11.97
CA GLU A 444 3.54 66.98 10.65
C GLU A 444 2.41 67.88 10.10
N ARG A 445 1.15 67.46 10.28
CA ARG A 445 -0.03 68.26 9.91
C ARG A 445 -0.08 69.57 10.67
N ASP A 446 0.19 69.53 11.98
CA ASP A 446 0.14 70.70 12.84
C ASP A 446 1.24 71.71 12.45
N VAL A 447 2.45 71.25 12.11
CA VAL A 447 3.52 72.11 11.56
C VAL A 447 3.11 72.72 10.23
N ARG A 448 2.54 71.93 9.29
CA ARG A 448 2.07 72.45 7.99
C ARG A 448 0.99 73.51 8.14
N LYS A 449 0.05 73.29 9.07
CA LYS A 449 -1.03 74.23 9.38
C LYS A 449 -0.48 75.53 9.95
N GLU A 450 0.38 75.45 10.96
CA GLU A 450 0.98 76.64 11.58
C GLU A 450 1.87 77.42 10.59
N LEU A 451 2.57 76.72 9.68
CA LEU A 451 3.41 77.34 8.65
C LEU A 451 2.57 78.04 7.58
N ALA A 452 1.45 77.45 7.18
CA ALA A 452 0.51 78.08 6.24
C ALA A 452 -0.13 79.34 6.84
N GLU A 453 -0.60 79.26 8.10
CA GLU A 453 -1.16 80.41 8.81
C GLU A 453 -0.10 81.51 9.04
N TYR A 454 1.18 81.15 9.18
CA TYR A 454 2.27 82.12 9.24
C TYR A 454 2.47 82.87 7.91
N GLY A 455 2.49 82.15 6.78
CA GLY A 455 2.63 82.76 5.44
C GLY A 455 1.44 83.64 5.03
N GLU A 456 0.26 83.44 5.63
CA GLU A 456 -0.90 84.36 5.46
C GLU A 456 -0.71 85.69 6.21
N LEU A 457 0.12 85.72 7.27
CA LEU A 457 0.32 86.87 8.14
C LEU A 457 1.54 87.72 7.74
N THR A 458 2.55 87.13 7.10
CA THR A 458 3.79 87.80 6.70
C THR A 458 4.40 87.14 5.46
N ASN A 459 5.27 87.87 4.75
CA ASN A 459 6.04 87.36 3.62
C ASN A 459 7.53 87.25 4.01
N ASP A 460 7.86 86.24 4.83
CA ASP A 460 9.22 85.93 5.29
C ASP A 460 9.69 84.57 4.75
N PRO A 461 10.22 84.53 3.51
CA PRO A 461 10.63 83.28 2.87
C PRO A 461 11.86 82.65 3.54
N VAL A 462 12.64 83.43 4.30
CA VAL A 462 13.85 82.93 4.98
C VAL A 462 13.46 82.06 6.17
N PHE A 463 12.54 82.53 7.00
CA PHE A 463 12.04 81.76 8.14
C PHE A 463 11.22 80.53 7.71
N GLU A 464 10.41 80.66 6.64
CA GLU A 464 9.69 79.49 6.11
C GLU A 464 10.63 78.38 5.63
N GLN A 465 11.73 78.75 4.98
CA GLN A 465 12.75 77.80 4.55
C GLN A 465 13.49 77.18 5.75
N GLU A 466 13.80 77.95 6.80
CA GLU A 466 14.40 77.45 8.05
C GLU A 466 13.56 76.31 8.67
N ILE A 467 12.23 76.47 8.74
CA ILE A 467 11.33 75.44 9.26
C ILE A 467 11.27 74.22 8.34
N ARG A 468 11.23 74.42 7.02
CA ARG A 468 11.21 73.34 6.02
C ARG A 468 12.48 72.49 6.08
N ASP A 469 13.64 73.12 6.15
CA ASP A 469 14.94 72.46 6.26
C ASP A 469 15.05 71.68 7.58
N GLY A 470 14.60 72.28 8.69
CA GLY A 470 14.56 71.61 9.99
C GLY A 470 13.66 70.37 10.00
N MET A 471 12.50 70.43 9.34
CA MET A 471 11.58 69.29 9.22
C MET A 471 12.20 68.17 8.37
N ALA A 472 12.77 68.53 7.22
CA ALA A 472 13.50 67.61 6.35
C ALA A 472 14.60 66.86 7.13
N GLN A 473 15.41 67.59 7.90
CA GLN A 473 16.51 67.01 8.68
C GLN A 473 16.02 66.02 9.75
N LYS A 474 14.91 66.29 10.44
CA LYS A 474 14.33 65.36 11.42
C LYS A 474 13.88 64.04 10.79
N PHE A 475 13.30 64.10 9.58
CA PHE A 475 12.93 62.90 8.84
C PHE A 475 14.16 62.14 8.32
N LEU A 476 15.21 62.83 7.86
CA LEU A 476 16.46 62.18 7.41
C LEU A 476 17.20 61.48 8.57
N GLU A 477 17.24 62.08 9.76
CA GLU A 477 17.81 61.47 10.96
C GLU A 477 17.10 60.16 11.32
N ALA A 478 15.76 60.15 11.32
CA ALA A 478 14.97 58.96 11.60
C ALA A 478 15.09 57.91 10.49
N ALA A 479 15.12 58.32 9.22
CA ALA A 479 15.34 57.42 8.10
C ALA A 479 16.67 56.66 8.23
N LYS A 480 17.74 57.36 8.65
CA LYS A 480 19.05 56.78 8.88
C LYS A 480 19.04 55.68 9.95
N GLU A 481 18.28 55.87 11.03
CA GLU A 481 18.12 54.84 12.07
C GLU A 481 17.39 53.60 11.55
N TYR A 482 16.31 53.76 10.78
CA TYR A 482 15.60 52.63 10.18
C TYR A 482 16.47 51.85 9.21
N VAL A 483 17.24 52.53 8.36
CA VAL A 483 18.15 51.90 7.40
C VAL A 483 19.26 51.14 8.13
N ALA A 484 19.88 51.75 9.15
CA ALA A 484 20.89 51.08 9.98
C ALA A 484 20.33 49.87 10.75
N GLY A 485 19.05 49.91 11.12
CA GLY A 485 18.32 48.80 11.74
C GLY A 485 17.88 47.68 10.78
N GLY A 486 18.08 47.85 9.46
CA GLY A 486 17.62 46.90 8.44
C GLY A 486 16.14 47.01 8.09
N GLU A 487 15.44 48.04 8.61
CA GLU A 487 14.03 48.34 8.32
C GLU A 487 13.90 49.19 7.06
N LEU A 488 14.31 48.62 5.91
CA LEU A 488 14.41 49.34 4.64
C LEU A 488 13.10 50.02 4.21
N GLU A 489 11.95 49.39 4.46
CA GLU A 489 10.62 49.93 4.10
C GLU A 489 10.24 51.16 4.97
N ASN A 490 10.55 51.12 6.27
CA ASN A 490 10.33 52.27 7.16
C ASN A 490 11.32 53.40 6.87
N GLY A 491 12.56 53.06 6.49
CA GLY A 491 13.55 54.01 5.98
C GLY A 491 13.03 54.74 4.73
N GLU A 492 12.59 54.01 3.71
CA GLU A 492 12.07 54.57 2.45
C GLU A 492 10.88 55.51 2.67
N ARG A 493 9.89 55.09 3.47
CA ARG A 493 8.72 55.91 3.79
C ARG A 493 9.11 57.22 4.48
N THR A 494 10.15 57.19 5.30
CA THR A 494 10.63 58.37 6.04
C THR A 494 11.44 59.30 5.13
N ILE A 495 12.23 58.76 4.20
CA ILE A 495 12.95 59.50 3.15
C ILE A 495 11.98 60.28 2.25
N VAL A 496 10.87 59.64 1.83
CA VAL A 496 9.83 60.30 1.02
C VAL A 496 9.16 61.44 1.78
N ARG A 497 8.97 61.30 3.10
CA ARG A 497 8.44 62.39 3.94
C ARG A 497 9.43 63.54 4.04
N ALA A 498 10.74 63.29 4.14
CA ALA A 498 11.76 64.35 4.09
C ALA A 498 11.74 65.13 2.77
N GLU A 499 11.59 64.43 1.63
CA GLU A 499 11.51 65.04 0.30
C GLU A 499 10.31 65.99 0.19
N ALA A 500 9.17 65.64 0.79
CA ALA A 500 7.98 66.48 0.83
C ALA A 500 8.16 67.81 1.60
N TRP A 501 9.28 67.98 2.31
CA TRP A 501 9.72 69.21 2.97
C TRP A 501 10.83 69.95 2.23
N GLY A 502 11.34 69.42 1.10
CA GLY A 502 12.33 70.08 0.25
C GLY A 502 13.73 69.45 0.24
N SER A 503 13.92 68.28 0.86
CA SER A 503 15.25 67.63 0.96
C SER A 503 15.76 66.96 -0.32
N GLY A 504 15.10 67.14 -1.46
CA GLY A 504 15.38 66.34 -2.67
C GLY A 504 16.78 66.52 -3.25
N GLU A 505 17.43 67.65 -2.97
CA GLU A 505 18.83 67.94 -3.38
C GLU A 505 19.84 67.78 -2.21
N ASP A 506 19.37 67.37 -1.03
CA ASP A 506 20.20 67.15 0.15
C ASP A 506 21.11 65.92 -0.05
N LYS A 507 22.37 66.03 0.36
CA LYS A 507 23.37 64.95 0.21
C LYS A 507 23.01 63.71 1.03
N ASP A 508 22.46 63.88 2.23
CA ASP A 508 22.06 62.79 3.12
C ASP A 508 20.81 62.09 2.59
N TYR A 509 19.88 62.83 1.99
CA TYR A 509 18.73 62.25 1.25
C TYR A 509 19.21 61.33 0.11
N LEU A 510 20.11 61.83 -0.75
CA LEU A 510 20.62 61.06 -1.89
C LEU A 510 21.40 59.81 -1.45
N ALA A 511 22.19 59.92 -0.38
CA ALA A 511 22.95 58.81 0.17
C ALA A 511 22.03 57.72 0.76
N LEU A 512 21.06 58.09 1.60
CA LEU A 512 20.12 57.15 2.21
C LEU A 512 19.24 56.46 1.16
N LYS A 513 18.80 57.19 0.14
CA LYS A 513 18.03 56.63 -0.98
C LYS A 513 18.82 55.58 -1.75
N ALA A 514 20.11 55.83 -2.01
CA ALA A 514 20.99 54.86 -2.66
C ALA A 514 21.24 53.61 -1.79
N GLU A 515 21.38 53.79 -0.48
CA GLU A 515 21.61 52.70 0.48
C GLU A 515 20.38 51.79 0.62
N VAL A 516 19.18 52.35 0.68
CA VAL A 516 17.91 51.59 0.67
C VAL A 516 17.75 50.77 -0.60
N GLU A 517 18.04 51.39 -1.75
CA GLU A 517 17.97 50.70 -3.04
C GLU A 517 18.97 49.54 -3.14
N LEU A 518 20.22 49.77 -2.70
CA LEU A 518 21.22 48.71 -2.63
C LEU A 518 20.77 47.56 -1.72
N GLY A 519 20.33 47.87 -0.49
CA GLY A 519 19.85 46.87 0.46
C GLY A 519 18.66 46.07 -0.06
N ARG A 520 17.75 46.71 -0.82
CA ARG A 520 16.63 46.03 -1.48
C ARG A 520 17.11 45.03 -2.53
N THR A 521 18.05 45.44 -3.38
CA THR A 521 18.60 44.55 -4.42
C THR A 521 19.32 43.35 -3.82
N GLU A 522 20.07 43.54 -2.73
CA GLU A 522 20.74 42.46 -2.01
C GLU A 522 19.76 41.49 -1.35
N LEU A 523 18.70 42.00 -0.72
CA LEU A 523 17.65 41.19 -0.11
C LEU A 523 16.94 40.31 -1.15
N VAL A 524 16.58 40.89 -2.29
CA VAL A 524 15.98 40.15 -3.42
C VAL A 524 16.93 39.08 -3.95
N ALA A 525 18.21 39.41 -4.10
CA ALA A 525 19.21 38.45 -4.57
C ALA A 525 19.40 37.28 -3.58
N ARG A 526 19.41 37.54 -2.27
CA ARG A 526 19.48 36.50 -1.22
C ARG A 526 18.25 35.58 -1.24
N LEU A 527 17.05 36.14 -1.26
CA LEU A 527 15.81 35.35 -1.30
C LEU A 527 15.74 34.49 -2.58
N ALA A 528 16.16 35.03 -3.72
CA ALA A 528 16.24 34.26 -4.97
C ALA A 528 17.32 33.16 -4.94
N ALA A 529 18.40 33.34 -4.16
CA ALA A 529 19.41 32.29 -3.96
C ALA A 529 18.90 31.18 -3.03
N GLU A 530 18.20 31.54 -1.95
CA GLU A 530 17.57 30.59 -1.02
C GLU A 530 16.50 29.74 -1.72
N GLN A 531 15.64 30.36 -2.54
CA GLN A 531 14.66 29.63 -3.35
C GLN A 531 15.32 28.62 -4.30
N ARG A 532 16.37 29.03 -5.01
CA ARG A 532 17.12 28.12 -5.90
C ARG A 532 17.78 26.97 -5.15
N ALA A 533 18.29 27.23 -3.94
CA ALA A 533 18.88 26.19 -3.09
C ALA A 533 17.82 25.19 -2.59
N GLU A 534 16.63 25.67 -2.22
CA GLU A 534 15.51 24.82 -1.80
C GLU A 534 14.99 23.98 -2.96
N GLU A 535 14.80 24.57 -4.15
CA GLU A 535 14.40 23.84 -5.36
C GLU A 535 15.41 22.75 -5.73
N ALA A 536 16.71 23.06 -5.68
CA ALA A 536 17.77 22.09 -5.93
C ALA A 536 17.78 20.96 -4.89
N ARG A 537 17.45 21.24 -3.62
CA ARG A 537 17.33 20.22 -2.57
C ARG A 537 16.16 19.28 -2.83
N ILE A 538 15.00 19.83 -3.18
CA ILE A 538 13.80 19.06 -3.54
C ILE A 538 14.09 18.17 -4.75
N GLU A 539 14.74 18.71 -5.79
CA GLU A 539 15.09 17.93 -6.98
C GLU A 539 16.09 16.81 -6.65
N ALA A 540 17.08 17.08 -5.80
CA ALA A 540 18.04 16.09 -5.34
C ALA A 540 17.35 14.95 -4.55
N GLU A 541 16.41 15.28 -3.65
CA GLU A 541 15.62 14.29 -2.91
C GLU A 541 14.74 13.45 -3.85
N GLN A 542 14.08 14.07 -4.83
CA GLN A 542 13.30 13.34 -5.84
C GLN A 542 14.16 12.39 -6.67
N ARG A 543 15.34 12.85 -7.12
CA ARG A 543 16.30 11.99 -7.84
C ARG A 543 16.83 10.85 -6.96
N ALA A 544 17.06 11.10 -5.67
CA ALA A 544 17.48 10.07 -4.72
C ALA A 544 16.36 9.03 -4.49
N ALA A 545 15.12 9.47 -4.32
CA ALA A 545 13.96 8.59 -4.18
C ALA A 545 13.75 7.73 -5.43
N ALA A 546 13.82 8.33 -6.63
CA ALA A 546 13.72 7.59 -7.90
C ALA A 546 14.84 6.55 -8.06
N ARG A 547 16.07 6.87 -7.66
CA ARG A 547 17.20 5.91 -7.66
C ARG A 547 16.97 4.76 -6.66
N ALA A 548 16.46 5.06 -5.46
CA ALA A 548 16.15 4.05 -4.45
C ALA A 548 15.05 3.09 -4.94
N GLU A 549 13.99 3.62 -5.55
CA GLU A 549 12.91 2.81 -6.12
C GLU A 549 13.42 1.93 -7.28
N ALA A 550 14.25 2.48 -8.17
CA ALA A 550 14.87 1.71 -9.25
C ALA A 550 15.78 0.59 -8.71
N GLN A 551 16.56 0.85 -7.66
CA GLN A 551 17.38 -0.17 -6.99
C GLN A 551 16.53 -1.26 -6.33
N GLN A 552 15.42 -0.90 -5.69
CA GLN A 552 14.51 -1.87 -5.10
C GLN A 552 13.89 -2.78 -6.18
N LYS A 553 13.36 -2.18 -7.27
CA LYS A 553 12.83 -2.93 -8.42
C LYS A 553 13.87 -3.87 -9.02
N ALA A 554 15.11 -3.42 -9.17
CA ALA A 554 16.21 -4.26 -9.65
C ALA A 554 16.53 -5.42 -8.69
N ARG A 555 16.53 -5.19 -7.38
CA ARG A 555 16.73 -6.25 -6.37
C ARG A 555 15.60 -7.28 -6.38
N GLU A 556 14.35 -6.84 -6.50
CA GLU A 556 13.20 -7.73 -6.59
C GLU A 556 13.21 -8.56 -7.88
N HIS A 557 13.57 -7.94 -9.01
CA HIS A 557 13.75 -8.65 -10.28
C HIS A 557 14.86 -9.69 -10.19
N ALA A 558 16.01 -9.35 -9.61
CA ALA A 558 17.09 -10.29 -9.35
C ALA A 558 16.66 -11.47 -8.46
N LYS A 559 15.93 -11.21 -7.36
CA LYS A 559 15.38 -12.28 -6.50
C LYS A 559 14.46 -13.23 -7.24
N LYS A 560 13.60 -12.73 -8.14
CA LYS A 560 12.70 -13.57 -8.96
C LYS A 560 13.52 -14.45 -9.91
N ILE A 561 14.56 -13.90 -10.54
CA ILE A 561 15.46 -14.67 -11.39
C ILE A 561 16.17 -15.76 -10.58
N ASP A 562 16.73 -15.43 -9.42
CA ASP A 562 17.46 -16.39 -8.59
C ASP A 562 16.55 -17.52 -8.07
N ALA A 563 15.29 -17.22 -7.74
CA ALA A 563 14.30 -18.24 -7.38
C ALA A 563 14.06 -19.23 -8.53
N VAL A 564 13.92 -18.75 -9.77
CA VAL A 564 13.74 -19.63 -10.94
C VAL A 564 14.99 -20.45 -11.22
N VAL A 565 16.19 -19.88 -11.05
CA VAL A 565 17.45 -20.64 -11.17
C VAL A 565 17.52 -21.74 -10.11
N SER A 566 17.21 -21.43 -8.85
CA SER A 566 17.19 -22.43 -7.77
C SER A 566 16.17 -23.54 -8.02
N ASP A 567 15.01 -23.22 -8.60
CA ASP A 567 14.00 -24.20 -8.96
C ASP A 567 14.49 -25.12 -10.09
N LEU A 568 15.14 -24.55 -11.13
CA LEU A 568 15.78 -25.33 -12.19
C LEU A 568 16.84 -26.28 -11.64
N GLU A 569 17.72 -25.83 -10.75
CA GLU A 569 18.74 -26.68 -10.11
C GLU A 569 18.13 -27.86 -9.35
N ARG A 570 17.01 -27.64 -8.65
CA ARG A 570 16.29 -28.70 -7.94
C ARG A 570 15.62 -29.68 -8.89
N GLN A 571 15.00 -29.18 -9.96
CA GLN A 571 14.28 -29.98 -10.95
C GLN A 571 15.22 -30.78 -11.86
N LEU A 572 16.45 -30.29 -12.09
CA LEU A 572 17.50 -30.97 -12.86
C LEU A 572 18.18 -32.12 -12.10
N ARG A 573 17.77 -32.41 -10.86
CA ARG A 573 18.25 -33.58 -10.14
C ARG A 573 17.85 -34.85 -10.89
N CYS A 574 18.87 -35.60 -11.31
CA CYS A 574 18.69 -36.73 -12.21
C CYS A 574 17.91 -37.89 -11.58
N GLY A 575 16.90 -38.39 -12.28
CA GLY A 575 16.09 -39.54 -11.89
C GLY A 575 14.91 -39.79 -12.82
N PHE A 576 14.38 -41.00 -12.84
CA PHE A 576 13.24 -41.38 -13.70
C PHE A 576 11.91 -40.68 -13.34
N SER A 577 11.82 -40.04 -12.17
CA SER A 577 10.62 -39.32 -11.72
C SER A 577 10.66 -37.83 -12.08
N MET A 578 11.69 -37.35 -12.79
CA MET A 578 11.73 -35.97 -13.23
C MET A 578 10.64 -35.68 -14.27
N SER A 579 10.16 -34.44 -14.31
CA SER A 579 9.22 -33.98 -15.33
C SER A 579 9.86 -32.84 -16.12
N ILE A 580 10.27 -33.16 -17.35
CA ILE A 580 10.93 -32.20 -18.24
C ILE A 580 9.89 -31.29 -18.90
N ASP A 581 8.77 -31.89 -19.31
CA ASP A 581 7.64 -31.26 -20.01
C ASP A 581 6.82 -30.28 -19.17
N ARG A 582 6.76 -30.46 -17.85
CA ARG A 582 6.03 -29.57 -16.93
C ARG A 582 6.96 -28.72 -16.10
N ASP A 583 7.84 -29.34 -15.31
CA ASP A 583 8.57 -28.63 -14.26
C ASP A 583 9.72 -27.81 -14.88
N ILE A 584 10.60 -28.44 -15.66
CA ILE A 584 11.74 -27.75 -16.32
C ILE A 584 11.23 -26.79 -17.40
N ALA A 585 10.27 -27.23 -18.21
CA ALA A 585 9.65 -26.38 -19.23
C ALA A 585 8.97 -25.14 -18.62
N GLY A 586 8.25 -25.32 -17.50
CA GLY A 586 7.62 -24.24 -16.75
C GLY A 586 8.65 -23.22 -16.26
N SER A 587 9.72 -23.68 -15.60
CA SER A 587 10.79 -22.80 -15.12
C SER A 587 11.50 -22.05 -16.26
N LEU A 588 11.74 -22.69 -17.42
CA LEU A 588 12.31 -22.03 -18.60
C LEU A 588 11.36 -20.98 -19.21
N ALA A 589 10.05 -21.25 -19.21
CA ALA A 589 9.04 -20.29 -19.67
C ALA A 589 8.96 -19.08 -18.73
N THR A 590 8.96 -19.31 -17.41
CA THR A 590 9.02 -18.24 -16.40
C THR A 590 10.29 -17.42 -16.55
N MET A 591 11.46 -18.06 -16.73
CA MET A 591 12.72 -17.36 -16.99
C MET A 591 12.64 -16.52 -18.26
N LYS A 592 12.06 -17.03 -19.36
CA LYS A 592 11.92 -16.28 -20.61
C LYS A 592 11.04 -15.04 -20.45
N ALA A 593 9.96 -15.15 -19.65
CA ALA A 593 9.08 -14.02 -19.35
C ALA A 593 9.76 -12.96 -18.47
N LEU A 594 10.64 -13.38 -17.54
CA LEU A 594 11.39 -12.47 -16.66
C LEU A 594 12.61 -11.84 -17.33
N ASP A 595 13.38 -12.63 -18.08
CA ASP A 595 14.61 -12.25 -18.79
C ASP A 595 14.88 -13.22 -19.96
N ALA A 596 14.44 -12.83 -21.16
CA ALA A 596 14.64 -13.62 -22.37
C ALA A 596 16.12 -13.85 -22.72
N LYS A 597 17.00 -12.89 -22.41
CA LYS A 597 18.44 -13.01 -22.71
C LYS A 597 19.07 -14.05 -21.80
N LYS A 598 18.79 -14.01 -20.49
CA LYS A 598 19.28 -14.99 -19.53
C LYS A 598 18.69 -16.37 -19.77
N SER A 599 17.42 -16.47 -20.17
CA SER A 599 16.80 -17.72 -20.62
C SER A 599 17.59 -18.37 -21.77
N ASN A 600 17.95 -17.58 -22.79
CA ASN A 600 18.75 -18.08 -23.91
C ASN A 600 20.17 -18.51 -23.49
N GLN A 601 20.77 -17.84 -22.52
CA GLN A 601 22.09 -18.21 -21.98
C GLN A 601 22.07 -19.49 -21.14
N ILE A 602 20.97 -19.78 -20.44
CA ILE A 602 20.83 -20.96 -19.57
C ILE A 602 20.46 -22.22 -20.37
N ARG A 603 19.77 -22.10 -21.50
CA ARG A 603 19.32 -23.26 -22.32
C ARG A 603 20.43 -24.25 -22.68
N PRO A 604 21.65 -23.84 -23.10
CA PRO A 604 22.75 -24.77 -23.35
C PRO A 604 23.22 -25.52 -22.09
N VAL A 605 23.19 -24.86 -20.93
CA VAL A 605 23.55 -25.48 -19.64
C VAL A 605 22.52 -26.56 -19.29
N VAL A 606 21.23 -26.24 -19.39
CA VAL A 606 20.14 -27.20 -19.16
C VAL A 606 20.24 -28.38 -20.13
N ALA A 607 20.55 -28.13 -21.40
CA ALA A 607 20.76 -29.18 -22.39
C ALA A 607 21.93 -30.12 -22.00
N SER A 608 23.03 -29.56 -21.48
CA SER A 608 24.18 -30.34 -21.01
C SER A 608 23.83 -31.24 -19.81
N GLU A 609 23.12 -30.68 -18.83
CA GLU A 609 22.66 -31.41 -17.65
C GLU A 609 21.70 -32.55 -18.01
N LEU A 610 20.71 -32.26 -18.88
CA LEU A 610 19.77 -33.28 -19.37
C LEU A 610 20.46 -34.35 -20.20
N HIS A 611 21.39 -33.98 -21.08
CA HIS A 611 22.16 -34.95 -21.88
C HIS A 611 22.91 -35.92 -20.97
N ARG A 612 23.65 -35.40 -19.98
CA ARG A 612 24.39 -36.21 -19.01
C ARG A 612 23.46 -37.11 -18.20
N CYS A 613 22.35 -36.57 -17.72
CA CYS A 613 21.38 -37.33 -16.93
C CYS A 613 20.73 -38.45 -17.73
N ILE A 614 20.15 -38.13 -18.89
CA ILE A 614 19.42 -39.08 -19.75
C ILE A 614 20.36 -40.18 -20.25
N SER A 615 21.60 -39.82 -20.63
CA SER A 615 22.61 -40.82 -21.00
C SER A 615 22.92 -41.79 -19.86
N GLY A 616 22.97 -41.30 -18.61
CA GLY A 616 23.13 -42.13 -17.41
C GLY A 616 21.93 -43.05 -17.18
N LEU A 617 20.71 -42.49 -17.20
CA LEU A 617 19.47 -43.24 -17.03
C LEU A 617 19.26 -44.29 -18.15
N ALA A 618 19.69 -43.99 -19.38
CA ALA A 618 19.62 -44.92 -20.50
C ALA A 618 20.51 -46.15 -20.31
N ARG A 619 21.64 -46.02 -19.59
CA ARG A 619 22.50 -47.15 -19.20
C ARG A 619 21.88 -48.00 -18.09
N GLU A 620 20.92 -47.48 -17.34
CA GLU A 620 20.18 -48.26 -16.34
C GLU A 620 18.94 -48.92 -16.94
N ASN A 621 18.13 -48.14 -17.67
CA ASN A 621 16.91 -48.60 -18.31
C ASN A 621 16.58 -47.72 -19.53
N PRO A 622 16.93 -48.15 -20.76
CA PRO A 622 16.73 -47.34 -21.95
C PRO A 622 15.26 -47.04 -22.23
N ARG A 623 14.35 -47.98 -21.93
CA ARG A 623 12.90 -47.81 -22.14
C ARG A 623 12.29 -46.73 -21.25
N ARG A 624 12.74 -46.63 -20.00
CA ARG A 624 12.28 -45.57 -19.09
C ARG A 624 12.94 -44.22 -19.37
N ALA A 625 14.11 -44.21 -20.02
CA ALA A 625 14.79 -42.99 -20.43
C ALA A 625 14.25 -42.41 -21.74
N THR A 626 13.67 -43.22 -22.64
CA THR A 626 13.13 -42.74 -23.93
C THR A 626 12.13 -41.60 -23.80
N PRO A 627 11.09 -41.67 -22.95
CA PRO A 627 10.13 -40.57 -22.82
C PRO A 627 10.79 -39.26 -22.34
N LEU A 628 11.82 -39.36 -21.48
CA LEU A 628 12.57 -38.20 -21.02
C LEU A 628 13.40 -37.58 -22.15
N LEU A 629 13.98 -38.39 -23.03
CA LEU A 629 14.68 -37.90 -24.22
C LEU A 629 13.73 -37.17 -25.18
N GLU A 630 12.57 -37.75 -25.47
CA GLU A 630 11.57 -37.14 -26.35
C GLU A 630 11.06 -35.80 -25.80
N GLN A 631 10.82 -35.73 -24.48
CA GLN A 631 10.47 -34.48 -23.81
C GLN A 631 11.60 -33.45 -23.90
N ALA A 632 12.86 -33.86 -23.69
CA ALA A 632 14.02 -32.98 -23.80
C ALA A 632 14.21 -32.43 -25.23
N GLN A 633 14.05 -33.29 -26.25
CA GLN A 633 14.14 -32.91 -27.66
C GLN A 633 13.03 -31.95 -28.07
N THR A 634 11.82 -32.15 -27.53
CA THR A 634 10.69 -31.24 -27.76
C THR A 634 10.93 -29.88 -27.09
N LEU A 635 11.50 -29.86 -25.87
CA LEU A 635 11.74 -28.63 -25.12
C LEU A 635 12.93 -27.81 -25.65
N LEU A 636 13.95 -28.50 -26.18
CA LEU A 636 15.23 -27.91 -26.60
C LEU A 636 15.62 -28.35 -28.03
N PRO A 637 14.77 -28.09 -29.05
CA PRO A 637 15.01 -28.59 -30.41
C PRO A 637 16.27 -28.00 -31.06
N ASP A 638 16.62 -26.76 -30.72
CA ASP A 638 17.78 -26.06 -31.28
C ASP A 638 19.12 -26.51 -30.64
N GLN A 639 19.08 -27.35 -29.60
CA GLN A 639 20.26 -27.80 -28.89
C GLN A 639 20.78 -29.10 -29.51
N ALA A 640 21.79 -28.96 -30.38
CA ALA A 640 22.36 -30.07 -31.16
C ALA A 640 22.73 -31.31 -30.32
N MET A 641 23.19 -31.10 -29.07
CA MET A 641 23.55 -32.20 -28.17
C MET A 641 22.36 -33.06 -27.72
N ILE A 642 21.17 -32.48 -27.58
CA ILE A 642 19.94 -33.21 -27.24
C ILE A 642 19.27 -33.72 -28.51
N ALA A 643 19.21 -32.88 -29.55
CA ALA A 643 18.62 -33.24 -30.84
C ALA A 643 19.33 -34.44 -31.49
N GLY A 644 20.66 -34.54 -31.34
CA GLY A 644 21.46 -35.66 -31.85
C GLY A 644 21.58 -36.85 -30.89
N LEU A 645 21.09 -36.76 -29.66
CA LEU A 645 21.17 -37.86 -28.69
C LEU A 645 20.22 -38.98 -29.09
N THR A 646 20.72 -40.22 -29.12
CA THR A 646 19.96 -41.43 -29.40
C THR A 646 20.21 -42.46 -28.31
N ILE A 647 19.22 -43.32 -28.03
CA ILE A 647 19.32 -44.36 -27.00
C ILE A 647 19.44 -45.72 -27.70
N ASP A 648 20.55 -46.41 -27.47
CA ASP A 648 20.68 -47.82 -27.85
C ASP A 648 20.06 -48.73 -26.77
N TYR A 649 18.99 -49.45 -27.13
CA TYR A 649 18.26 -50.32 -26.21
C TYR A 649 19.04 -51.56 -25.77
N CYS A 650 20.13 -51.91 -26.46
CA CYS A 650 21.07 -52.97 -26.11
C CYS A 650 22.42 -52.42 -25.62
N GLY A 651 22.76 -51.16 -25.88
CA GLY A 651 24.05 -50.55 -25.53
C GLY A 651 24.38 -50.60 -24.04
N HIS A 652 23.36 -50.64 -23.19
CA HIS A 652 23.51 -50.75 -21.73
C HIS A 652 23.94 -52.16 -21.24
N LEU A 653 23.93 -53.17 -22.11
CA LEU A 653 24.26 -54.55 -21.74
C LEU A 653 25.73 -54.87 -22.04
N GLU A 654 26.36 -55.55 -21.09
CA GLU A 654 27.71 -56.07 -21.26
C GLU A 654 27.68 -57.42 -21.99
N PRO A 655 28.61 -57.71 -22.93
CA PRO A 655 28.73 -59.02 -23.56
C PRO A 655 28.65 -60.16 -22.56
N GLY A 656 27.66 -61.03 -22.75
CA GLY A 656 27.37 -62.18 -21.89
C GLY A 656 26.54 -61.90 -20.65
N SER A 657 25.98 -60.70 -20.48
CA SER A 657 25.04 -60.42 -19.40
C SER A 657 23.76 -61.26 -19.50
N GLY A 658 23.38 -61.70 -20.70
CA GLY A 658 22.15 -62.47 -20.96
C GLY A 658 22.05 -63.78 -20.17
N GLY A 659 23.18 -64.40 -19.82
CA GLY A 659 23.21 -65.61 -18.99
C GLY A 659 22.84 -65.39 -17.52
N ARG A 660 22.78 -64.13 -17.06
CA ARG A 660 22.42 -63.77 -15.67
C ARG A 660 20.92 -63.74 -15.41
N GLY A 661 20.09 -63.87 -16.46
CA GLY A 661 18.63 -63.96 -16.35
C GLY A 661 17.86 -63.08 -17.34
N SER A 662 16.53 -63.20 -17.34
CA SER A 662 15.61 -62.54 -18.29
C SER A 662 15.66 -61.00 -18.28
N ARG A 663 16.14 -60.41 -17.19
CA ARG A 663 16.33 -58.96 -17.00
C ARG A 663 17.55 -58.37 -17.73
N PHE A 664 18.41 -59.20 -18.32
CA PHE A 664 19.58 -58.79 -19.11
C PHE A 664 19.39 -59.10 -20.60
N VAL A 665 18.17 -58.83 -21.07
CA VAL A 665 17.74 -58.98 -22.46
C VAL A 665 17.30 -57.60 -22.93
N CYS A 666 17.63 -57.27 -24.17
CA CYS A 666 17.17 -56.04 -24.81
C CYS A 666 16.26 -56.38 -25.98
N ALA A 667 15.49 -55.40 -26.43
CA ALA A 667 14.72 -55.49 -27.65
C ALA A 667 14.42 -54.07 -28.12
N ASP A 668 14.52 -53.84 -29.43
CA ASP A 668 14.33 -52.52 -30.01
C ASP A 668 12.82 -52.23 -30.20
N PRO A 669 12.33 -51.03 -29.87
CA PRO A 669 10.97 -50.64 -30.18
C PRO A 669 10.79 -50.47 -31.69
N MET A 670 9.60 -50.76 -32.17
CA MET A 670 9.17 -50.56 -33.56
C MET A 670 8.25 -49.35 -33.68
N LYS A 671 8.19 -48.74 -34.88
CA LYS A 671 7.34 -47.56 -35.17
C LYS A 671 5.86 -47.76 -34.85
N ASN A 672 5.36 -48.99 -34.88
CA ASN A 672 3.97 -49.35 -34.58
C ASN A 672 3.68 -49.55 -33.07
N GLY A 673 4.68 -49.37 -32.20
CA GLY A 673 4.57 -49.58 -30.75
C GLY A 673 4.89 -51.00 -30.29
N ASP A 674 5.06 -51.95 -31.22
CA ASP A 674 5.52 -53.30 -30.90
C ASP A 674 7.02 -53.30 -30.56
N ILE A 675 7.49 -54.46 -30.10
CA ILE A 675 8.88 -54.68 -29.72
C ILE A 675 9.46 -55.74 -30.64
N GLY A 676 10.68 -55.48 -31.14
CA GLY A 676 11.45 -56.44 -31.92
C GLY A 676 11.81 -57.72 -31.15
N PRO A 677 12.47 -58.68 -31.81
CA PRO A 677 12.88 -59.92 -31.18
C PRO A 677 13.76 -59.67 -29.95
N SER A 678 13.67 -60.55 -28.96
CA SER A 678 14.53 -60.50 -27.78
C SER A 678 15.98 -60.74 -28.17
N LEU A 679 16.88 -59.84 -27.80
CA LEU A 679 18.31 -59.88 -28.11
C LEU A 679 19.16 -60.01 -26.85
N VAL A 680 20.33 -60.63 -27.01
CA VAL A 680 21.40 -60.68 -26.01
C VAL A 680 22.68 -60.12 -26.62
N VAL A 681 23.49 -59.43 -25.80
CA VAL A 681 24.74 -58.84 -26.27
C VAL A 681 25.88 -59.84 -26.11
N VAL A 682 26.65 -60.03 -27.18
CA VAL A 682 27.81 -60.95 -27.25
C VAL A 682 29.01 -60.23 -27.87
N LYS A 683 30.19 -60.84 -27.76
CA LYS A 683 31.40 -60.36 -28.41
C LYS A 683 31.37 -60.76 -29.89
N GLY A 684 31.33 -59.77 -30.78
CA GLY A 684 31.49 -59.94 -32.21
C GLY A 684 32.95 -59.98 -32.63
N GLU A 685 33.20 -59.83 -33.93
CA GLU A 685 34.54 -59.77 -34.51
C GLU A 685 35.25 -58.45 -34.11
N GLY A 686 36.56 -58.49 -33.89
CA GLY A 686 37.36 -57.26 -33.67
C GLY A 686 37.04 -56.43 -32.42
N ALA A 687 36.51 -57.06 -31.35
CA ALA A 687 36.10 -56.43 -30.08
C ALA A 687 34.83 -55.56 -30.15
N GLN A 688 34.11 -55.54 -31.27
CA GLN A 688 32.79 -54.93 -31.35
C GLN A 688 31.74 -55.80 -30.63
N SER A 689 30.76 -55.15 -29.99
CA SER A 689 29.65 -55.85 -29.34
C SER A 689 28.48 -55.94 -30.31
N ILE A 690 27.93 -57.14 -30.48
CA ILE A 690 26.74 -57.35 -31.32
C ILE A 690 25.58 -57.81 -30.44
N ALA A 691 24.36 -57.41 -30.80
CA ALA A 691 23.15 -57.93 -30.21
C ALA A 691 22.57 -59.01 -31.14
N ILE A 692 22.58 -60.26 -30.68
CA ILE A 692 22.06 -61.42 -31.41
C ILE A 692 20.73 -61.86 -30.82
N SER A 693 19.79 -62.35 -31.65
CA SER A 693 18.53 -62.87 -31.13
C SER A 693 18.77 -63.98 -30.12
N LYS A 694 18.15 -63.82 -28.94
CA LYS A 694 18.22 -64.76 -27.81
C LYS A 694 17.68 -66.13 -28.20
N TYR A 695 16.61 -66.13 -28.98
CA TYR A 695 15.94 -67.30 -29.52
C TYR A 695 16.16 -67.37 -31.03
N GLU A 696 15.94 -68.55 -31.61
CA GLU A 696 15.68 -68.67 -33.05
C GLU A 696 14.50 -67.75 -33.39
N VAL A 697 14.57 -67.06 -34.53
CA VAL A 697 13.46 -66.18 -34.94
C VAL A 697 12.20 -67.04 -35.12
N SER A 698 11.10 -66.65 -34.49
CA SER A 698 9.86 -67.42 -34.47
C SER A 698 8.84 -66.94 -35.50
N TRP A 699 7.81 -67.75 -35.76
CA TRP A 699 6.66 -67.29 -36.53
C TRP A 699 5.91 -66.11 -35.88
N GLY A 700 6.00 -65.97 -34.55
CA GLY A 700 5.52 -64.81 -33.81
C GLY A 700 6.31 -63.53 -34.15
N ASP A 701 7.64 -63.63 -34.26
CA ASP A 701 8.50 -62.49 -34.62
C ASP A 701 8.29 -62.02 -36.08
N LEU A 702 7.94 -62.94 -36.98
CA LEU A 702 7.65 -62.64 -38.39
C LEU A 702 6.21 -62.19 -38.63
N LYS A 703 5.30 -62.44 -37.68
CA LYS A 703 3.85 -62.31 -37.89
C LYS A 703 3.46 -60.95 -38.48
N ALA A 704 3.92 -59.86 -37.86
CA ALA A 704 3.58 -58.52 -38.29
C ALA A 704 4.03 -58.24 -39.74
N TRP A 705 5.20 -58.73 -40.14
CA TRP A 705 5.68 -58.60 -41.50
C TRP A 705 4.92 -59.50 -42.48
N CYS A 706 4.62 -60.76 -42.11
CA CYS A 706 3.83 -61.67 -42.94
C CYS A 706 2.43 -61.11 -43.21
N ASP A 707 1.78 -60.57 -42.18
CA ASP A 707 0.44 -59.98 -42.26
C ASP A 707 0.41 -58.78 -43.23
N ILE A 708 1.48 -57.98 -43.28
CA ILE A 708 1.59 -56.79 -44.15
C ILE A 708 2.04 -57.13 -45.56
N SER A 709 3.04 -57.99 -45.70
CA SER A 709 3.68 -58.28 -47.00
C SER A 709 2.93 -59.33 -47.82
N GLY A 710 2.14 -60.20 -47.19
CA GLY A 710 1.57 -61.39 -47.82
C GLY A 710 2.62 -62.40 -48.29
N ALA A 711 3.90 -62.20 -47.97
CA ALA A 711 5.03 -63.00 -48.47
C ALA A 711 5.17 -64.36 -47.78
N CYS A 712 4.42 -64.60 -46.71
CA CYS A 712 4.39 -65.84 -45.95
C CYS A 712 2.99 -66.10 -45.42
N GLN A 713 2.60 -67.38 -45.39
CA GLN A 713 1.43 -67.83 -44.64
C GLN A 713 1.93 -68.24 -43.26
N THR A 714 1.39 -67.65 -42.19
CA THR A 714 1.66 -68.10 -40.82
C THR A 714 1.03 -69.49 -40.65
N ARG A 715 1.78 -70.55 -40.99
CA ARG A 715 1.30 -71.94 -41.02
C ARG A 715 1.51 -72.68 -39.69
N ALA A 716 2.33 -72.17 -38.79
CA ALA A 716 2.69 -72.81 -37.52
C ALA A 716 2.30 -71.93 -36.31
N GLU A 717 2.16 -72.56 -35.14
CA GLU A 717 1.93 -71.81 -33.89
C GLU A 717 3.06 -70.79 -33.66
N ALA A 718 2.71 -69.56 -33.24
CA ALA A 718 3.63 -68.42 -33.13
C ALA A 718 4.92 -68.69 -32.32
N ARG A 719 4.92 -69.71 -31.46
CA ARG A 719 6.02 -70.06 -30.56
C ARG A 719 7.14 -70.90 -31.18
N PHE A 720 6.93 -71.46 -32.37
CA PHE A 720 7.93 -72.30 -33.05
C PHE A 720 8.90 -71.47 -33.89
N PRO A 721 10.16 -71.93 -34.06
CA PRO A 721 11.11 -71.27 -34.95
C PRO A 721 10.56 -71.22 -36.38
N VAL A 722 10.86 -70.14 -37.08
CA VAL A 722 10.58 -70.04 -38.51
C VAL A 722 11.50 -70.98 -39.27
N THR A 723 10.91 -71.83 -40.12
CA THR A 723 11.63 -72.66 -41.09
C THR A 723 10.89 -72.63 -42.42
N ASN A 724 11.46 -73.24 -43.46
CA ASN A 724 10.90 -73.25 -44.81
C ASN A 724 10.71 -71.83 -45.40
N VAL A 725 11.65 -70.94 -45.10
CA VAL A 725 11.72 -69.58 -45.65
C VAL A 725 12.98 -69.41 -46.49
N SER A 726 12.82 -68.78 -47.66
CA SER A 726 13.93 -68.50 -48.56
C SER A 726 14.80 -67.35 -48.07
N ARG A 727 16.05 -67.32 -48.51
CA ARG A 727 16.99 -66.20 -48.31
C ARG A 727 16.35 -64.84 -48.64
N ALA A 728 15.57 -64.77 -49.73
CA ALA A 728 14.92 -63.54 -50.16
C ALA A 728 13.89 -63.05 -49.13
N GLN A 729 13.06 -63.94 -48.59
CA GLN A 729 12.10 -63.61 -47.53
C GLN A 729 12.82 -63.18 -46.24
N VAL A 730 13.90 -63.85 -45.88
CA VAL A 730 14.70 -63.48 -44.70
C VAL A 730 15.27 -62.06 -44.84
N TYR A 731 15.88 -61.72 -45.97
CA TYR A 731 16.39 -60.36 -46.19
C TYR A 731 15.28 -59.31 -46.22
N GLN A 732 14.13 -59.59 -46.85
CA GLN A 732 12.99 -58.67 -46.83
C GLN A 732 12.47 -58.41 -45.41
N TYR A 733 12.43 -59.45 -44.57
CA TYR A 733 12.08 -59.29 -43.16
C TYR A 733 13.11 -58.46 -42.39
N LEU A 734 14.41 -58.70 -42.60
CA LEU A 734 15.48 -57.95 -41.96
C LEU A 734 15.49 -56.48 -42.38
N ASP A 735 15.27 -56.18 -43.67
CA ASP A 735 15.14 -54.82 -44.18
C ASP A 735 13.92 -54.11 -43.60
N TRP A 736 12.78 -54.82 -43.53
CA TRP A 736 11.57 -54.31 -42.90
C TRP A 736 11.80 -54.00 -41.41
N LEU A 737 12.37 -54.94 -40.65
CA LEU A 737 12.65 -54.77 -39.22
C LEU A 737 13.66 -53.62 -39.01
N SER A 738 14.64 -53.49 -39.91
CA SER A 738 15.59 -52.37 -39.88
C SER A 738 14.90 -51.02 -40.07
N ASN A 739 13.95 -50.94 -41.01
CA ASN A 739 13.15 -49.74 -41.21
C ASN A 739 12.20 -49.47 -40.01
N GLN A 740 11.65 -50.51 -39.38
CA GLN A 740 10.75 -50.35 -38.23
C GLN A 740 11.48 -49.85 -36.97
N THR A 741 12.72 -50.27 -36.77
CA THR A 741 13.47 -50.02 -35.53
C THR A 741 14.52 -48.91 -35.67
N GLY A 742 14.95 -48.59 -36.89
CA GLY A 742 16.06 -47.68 -37.17
C GLY A 742 17.45 -48.29 -37.00
N TYR A 743 17.55 -49.57 -36.60
CA TYR A 743 18.82 -50.31 -36.53
C TYR A 743 19.03 -51.14 -37.78
N GLN A 744 20.28 -51.45 -38.11
CA GLN A 744 20.58 -52.35 -39.23
C GLN A 744 20.62 -53.80 -38.75
N TYR A 745 19.59 -54.56 -39.09
CA TYR A 745 19.48 -55.98 -38.84
C TYR A 745 20.05 -56.79 -40.02
N ARG A 746 20.79 -57.86 -39.71
CA ARG A 746 21.40 -58.75 -40.70
C ARG A 746 21.48 -60.18 -40.19
N LEU A 747 21.79 -61.12 -41.08
CA LEU A 747 22.24 -62.45 -40.68
C LEU A 747 23.62 -62.36 -40.00
N PRO A 748 23.89 -63.18 -38.97
CA PRO A 748 25.23 -63.27 -38.40
C PRO A 748 26.22 -63.87 -39.42
N THR A 749 27.48 -63.49 -39.31
CA THR A 749 28.57 -64.25 -39.95
C THR A 749 28.75 -65.57 -39.21
N TYR A 750 29.33 -66.58 -39.88
CA TYR A 750 29.66 -67.84 -39.20
C TYR A 750 30.54 -67.64 -37.94
N PRO A 751 31.61 -66.82 -37.95
CA PRO A 751 32.38 -66.56 -36.74
C PRO A 751 31.58 -65.89 -35.62
N GLU A 752 30.72 -64.92 -35.93
CA GLU A 752 29.84 -64.27 -34.95
C GLU A 752 28.86 -65.26 -34.32
N TRP A 753 28.20 -66.06 -35.16
CA TRP A 753 27.27 -67.10 -34.72
C TRP A 753 27.98 -68.15 -33.86
N PHE A 754 29.12 -68.65 -34.32
CA PHE A 754 29.90 -69.67 -33.60
C PHE A 754 30.40 -69.15 -32.25
N SER A 755 30.88 -67.90 -32.19
CA SER A 755 31.26 -67.23 -30.95
C SER A 755 30.09 -67.13 -29.98
N ALA A 756 28.90 -66.77 -30.49
CA ALA A 756 27.69 -66.62 -29.68
C ALA A 756 27.19 -67.96 -29.12
N VAL A 757 27.16 -69.01 -29.94
CA VAL A 757 26.63 -70.33 -29.58
C VAL A 757 27.60 -71.12 -28.71
N SER A 758 28.90 -71.13 -29.05
CA SER A 758 29.93 -71.83 -28.27
C SER A 758 30.25 -71.16 -26.94
N ALA A 759 29.89 -69.88 -26.76
CA ALA A 759 30.07 -69.10 -25.54
C ALA A 759 31.50 -69.18 -24.92
N GLY A 760 32.53 -69.27 -25.77
CA GLY A 760 33.92 -69.42 -25.33
C GLY A 760 34.38 -70.87 -25.14
N GLY A 761 33.77 -71.82 -25.87
CA GLY A 761 34.14 -73.23 -25.85
C GLY A 761 33.35 -74.09 -24.84
N GLU A 762 32.20 -73.63 -24.39
CA GLU A 762 31.28 -74.43 -23.56
C GLU A 762 30.78 -75.64 -24.36
N ARG A 763 30.61 -76.78 -23.68
CA ARG A 763 29.98 -77.96 -24.28
C ARG A 763 28.51 -77.66 -24.59
N GLU A 764 28.01 -78.22 -25.68
CA GLU A 764 26.62 -78.08 -26.08
C GLU A 764 25.67 -78.55 -24.98
N ALA A 765 24.54 -77.85 -24.86
CA ALA A 765 23.50 -78.18 -23.89
C ALA A 765 23.06 -79.65 -24.09
N PRO A 766 23.06 -80.50 -23.03
CA PRO A 766 22.61 -81.90 -23.16
C PRO A 766 21.13 -82.00 -23.54
N ASP A 767 20.35 -80.98 -23.22
CA ASP A 767 18.92 -80.87 -23.48
C ASP A 767 18.59 -80.23 -24.85
N ARG A 768 19.55 -80.03 -25.75
CA ARG A 768 19.29 -79.57 -27.12
C ARG A 768 18.33 -80.50 -27.89
N ASN A 769 17.57 -79.94 -28.81
CA ASN A 769 16.57 -80.66 -29.60
C ASN A 769 17.20 -81.28 -30.86
N CYS A 770 18.07 -82.27 -30.70
CA CYS A 770 18.62 -83.07 -31.80
C CYS A 770 18.07 -84.50 -31.72
N TYR A 771 18.12 -85.25 -32.83
CA TYR A 771 17.61 -86.61 -32.88
C TYR A 771 18.45 -87.57 -32.04
N LEU A 772 17.82 -88.23 -31.07
CA LEU A 772 18.41 -89.26 -30.23
C LEU A 772 17.38 -90.35 -29.95
N LYS A 773 17.72 -91.59 -30.31
CA LYS A 773 16.96 -92.78 -29.95
C LYS A 773 17.86 -93.73 -29.17
N TYR A 774 17.69 -93.78 -27.85
CA TYR A 774 18.50 -94.63 -26.98
C TYR A 774 17.68 -95.11 -25.78
N GLY A 775 17.70 -96.42 -25.50
CA GLY A 775 17.13 -96.99 -24.27
C GLY A 775 15.63 -96.71 -24.06
N GLY A 776 14.83 -96.65 -25.13
CA GLY A 776 13.38 -96.36 -25.05
C GLY A 776 13.02 -94.88 -24.99
N ILE A 777 14.01 -93.98 -24.91
CA ILE A 777 13.82 -92.53 -25.03
C ILE A 777 14.05 -92.13 -26.49
N GLU A 778 13.04 -91.49 -27.10
CA GLU A 778 13.13 -90.84 -28.40
C GLU A 778 12.96 -89.33 -28.19
N LYS A 779 13.96 -88.56 -28.58
CA LYS A 779 14.01 -87.09 -28.49
C LYS A 779 14.44 -86.53 -29.84
N GLY A 780 13.94 -85.35 -30.20
CA GLY A 780 14.00 -84.85 -31.57
C GLY A 780 12.90 -85.47 -32.43
N GLY A 781 12.92 -85.21 -33.74
CA GLY A 781 11.86 -85.65 -34.66
C GLY A 781 10.83 -84.57 -35.01
N GLU A 782 10.63 -83.59 -34.13
CA GLU A 782 9.78 -82.41 -34.38
C GLU A 782 10.42 -81.13 -33.83
N LEU A 783 9.96 -79.98 -34.32
CA LEU A 783 10.34 -78.68 -33.78
C LEU A 783 9.75 -78.48 -32.38
N VAL A 784 10.53 -77.89 -31.48
CA VAL A 784 10.07 -77.38 -30.19
C VAL A 784 10.00 -75.86 -30.22
N SER A 785 9.33 -75.26 -29.23
CA SER A 785 9.24 -73.80 -29.13
C SER A 785 10.63 -73.16 -29.11
N ALA A 786 10.79 -72.05 -29.82
CA ALA A 786 12.05 -71.29 -29.90
C ALA A 786 12.57 -70.84 -28.51
N THR A 787 11.68 -70.74 -27.51
CA THR A 787 12.02 -70.35 -26.14
C THR A 787 12.29 -71.52 -25.19
N SER A 788 12.08 -72.76 -25.66
CA SER A 788 12.24 -73.98 -24.85
C SER A 788 13.67 -74.48 -24.90
N GLY A 789 14.36 -74.47 -23.76
CA GLY A 789 15.71 -75.03 -23.63
C GLY A 789 16.56 -74.24 -22.64
N LYS A 790 17.70 -74.79 -22.23
CA LYS A 790 18.64 -74.09 -21.37
C LYS A 790 19.45 -73.06 -22.16
N ALA A 791 19.58 -71.86 -21.58
CA ALA A 791 20.43 -70.82 -22.13
C ALA A 791 21.93 -71.11 -21.88
N ASN A 792 22.80 -70.77 -22.84
CA ASN A 792 24.26 -70.77 -22.63
C ASN A 792 24.70 -69.55 -21.79
N LYS A 793 26.00 -69.42 -21.49
CA LYS A 793 26.53 -68.29 -20.70
C LYS A 793 26.24 -66.90 -21.29
N TYR A 794 26.04 -66.81 -22.60
CA TYR A 794 25.65 -65.56 -23.26
C TYR A 794 24.14 -65.30 -23.26
N GLY A 795 23.35 -66.29 -22.85
CA GLY A 795 21.90 -66.21 -22.75
C GLY A 795 21.17 -66.76 -23.98
N LEU A 796 21.88 -67.29 -24.99
CA LEU A 796 21.26 -67.88 -26.17
C LEU A 796 20.62 -69.22 -25.83
N VAL A 797 19.41 -69.44 -26.34
CA VAL A 797 18.62 -70.68 -26.18
C VAL A 797 18.46 -71.32 -27.55
N ASN A 798 18.63 -72.65 -27.64
CA ASN A 798 18.55 -73.42 -28.89
C ASN A 798 19.51 -72.95 -29.98
N GLY A 799 20.76 -72.65 -29.62
CA GLY A 799 21.79 -72.32 -30.63
C GLY A 799 22.33 -73.53 -31.41
N VAL A 800 21.97 -74.75 -30.99
CA VAL A 800 22.34 -76.02 -31.62
C VAL A 800 21.13 -76.94 -31.50
N GLY A 801 20.77 -77.62 -32.59
CA GLY A 801 19.54 -78.39 -32.67
C GLY A 801 18.29 -77.51 -32.76
N ASN A 802 17.13 -78.18 -32.86
CA ASN A 802 15.84 -77.60 -33.23
C ASN A 802 15.75 -77.26 -34.73
N ALA A 803 16.13 -76.06 -35.16
CA ALA A 803 16.33 -75.75 -36.57
C ALA A 803 17.82 -75.44 -36.83
N SER A 804 18.33 -75.89 -37.97
CA SER A 804 19.63 -75.43 -38.45
C SER A 804 19.53 -73.93 -38.76
N GLU A 805 20.57 -73.15 -38.46
CA GLU A 805 20.50 -71.69 -38.61
C GLU A 805 21.24 -71.21 -39.86
N MET A 806 20.61 -70.32 -40.63
CA MET A 806 21.20 -69.69 -41.80
C MET A 806 22.19 -68.60 -41.38
N VAL A 807 23.45 -68.71 -41.81
CA VAL A 807 24.51 -67.73 -41.51
C VAL A 807 25.29 -67.35 -42.76
N LYS A 808 25.92 -66.17 -42.74
CA LYS A 808 26.75 -65.67 -43.84
C LYS A 808 28.19 -66.20 -43.75
N ASP A 809 28.73 -66.65 -44.86
CA ASP A 809 30.14 -66.99 -45.03
C ASP A 809 30.78 -66.16 -46.15
N THR A 810 32.11 -66.22 -46.27
CA THR A 810 32.91 -65.48 -47.25
C THR A 810 32.46 -65.65 -48.71
N VAL A 811 31.89 -66.81 -49.06
CA VAL A 811 31.51 -67.18 -50.44
C VAL A 811 30.02 -67.49 -50.62
N GLY A 812 29.19 -67.42 -49.57
CA GLY A 812 27.79 -67.84 -49.66
C GLY A 812 27.07 -67.90 -48.31
N LEU A 813 26.13 -68.84 -48.19
CA LEU A 813 25.39 -69.13 -46.96
C LEU A 813 25.74 -70.53 -46.44
N LEU A 814 25.65 -70.69 -45.12
CA LEU A 814 25.79 -71.97 -44.44
C LEU A 814 24.52 -72.23 -43.61
N ALA A 815 24.14 -73.51 -43.50
CA ALA A 815 23.22 -74.01 -42.48
C ALA A 815 24.06 -74.62 -41.35
N VAL A 816 23.92 -74.12 -40.13
CA VAL A 816 24.80 -74.45 -39.00
C VAL A 816 24.05 -74.91 -37.76
N GLY A 817 24.73 -75.63 -36.85
CA GLY A 817 24.17 -76.07 -35.56
C GLY A 817 23.34 -77.35 -35.60
N GLY A 818 22.94 -77.83 -36.78
CA GLY A 818 22.13 -79.04 -36.94
C GLY A 818 20.67 -78.86 -36.51
N SER A 819 19.82 -79.79 -36.92
CA SER A 819 18.37 -79.76 -36.76
C SER A 819 17.85 -80.84 -35.80
N HIS A 820 16.55 -80.81 -35.52
CA HIS A 820 15.84 -81.85 -34.78
C HIS A 820 15.83 -83.23 -35.43
N LEU A 821 16.27 -83.36 -36.69
CA LEU A 821 16.44 -84.63 -37.39
C LEU A 821 17.90 -85.11 -37.43
N ASP A 822 18.86 -84.25 -37.10
CA ASP A 822 20.27 -84.62 -37.07
C ASP A 822 20.61 -85.40 -35.82
N ALA A 823 21.38 -86.48 -35.98
CA ALA A 823 21.83 -87.30 -34.87
C ALA A 823 22.59 -86.44 -33.84
N MET A 824 22.33 -86.65 -32.55
CA MET A 824 22.93 -85.91 -31.43
C MET A 824 24.46 -85.79 -31.50
N SER A 825 25.17 -86.78 -32.08
CA SER A 825 26.62 -86.78 -32.28
C SER A 825 27.11 -85.80 -33.35
N ASN A 826 26.26 -85.46 -34.33
CA ASN A 826 26.55 -84.60 -35.47
C ASN A 826 25.83 -83.25 -35.37
N CYS A 827 25.08 -83.03 -34.30
CA CYS A 827 24.34 -81.81 -34.01
C CYS A 827 25.15 -80.99 -32.97
N LEU A 828 26.18 -80.30 -33.46
CA LEU A 828 27.22 -79.60 -32.69
C LEU A 828 27.34 -78.14 -33.15
N ALA A 829 27.94 -77.28 -32.33
CA ALA A 829 28.23 -75.90 -32.71
C ALA A 829 29.21 -75.81 -33.91
N THR A 830 30.01 -76.85 -34.16
CA THR A 830 30.91 -76.94 -35.32
C THR A 830 30.23 -77.46 -36.58
N THR A 831 29.00 -77.97 -36.50
CA THR A 831 28.27 -78.51 -37.64
C THR A 831 27.91 -77.39 -38.60
N LYS A 832 28.33 -77.55 -39.86
CA LYS A 832 28.05 -76.60 -40.94
C LYS A 832 27.91 -77.33 -42.28
N VAL A 833 26.93 -76.91 -43.06
CA VAL A 833 26.64 -77.43 -44.40
C VAL A 833 26.46 -76.25 -45.34
N ASN A 834 26.98 -76.35 -46.57
CA ASN A 834 26.73 -75.34 -47.59
C ASN A 834 25.23 -75.23 -47.87
N TYR A 835 24.72 -74.01 -47.92
CA TYR A 835 23.31 -73.73 -48.13
C TYR A 835 23.10 -72.78 -49.31
N ASP A 836 22.19 -73.12 -50.22
CA ASP A 836 21.93 -72.35 -51.43
C ASP A 836 21.00 -71.15 -51.20
N GLY A 837 20.36 -71.07 -50.03
CA GLY A 837 19.39 -70.03 -49.70
C GLY A 837 17.95 -70.36 -50.12
N GLY A 838 17.66 -71.59 -50.54
CA GLY A 838 16.31 -72.09 -50.83
C GLY A 838 15.38 -72.06 -49.61
N ALA A 839 14.15 -72.53 -49.76
CA ALA A 839 13.26 -72.77 -48.63
C ALA A 839 13.44 -74.24 -48.17
N ASP A 840 13.85 -74.43 -46.91
CA ASP A 840 14.11 -75.75 -46.33
C ASP A 840 13.37 -75.89 -44.98
N PRO A 841 12.58 -76.96 -44.77
CA PRO A 841 11.81 -77.16 -43.54
C PRO A 841 12.65 -77.32 -42.26
N LEU A 842 13.96 -77.57 -42.40
CA LEU A 842 14.90 -77.72 -41.29
C LEU A 842 15.74 -76.48 -41.03
N VAL A 843 15.73 -75.49 -41.93
CA VAL A 843 16.58 -74.30 -41.83
C VAL A 843 15.75 -73.09 -41.42
N GLY A 844 16.11 -72.52 -40.26
CA GLY A 844 15.65 -71.24 -39.77
C GLY A 844 16.78 -70.22 -39.74
N PHE A 845 16.67 -69.19 -38.91
CA PHE A 845 17.72 -68.19 -38.77
C PHE A 845 17.69 -67.46 -37.43
N ARG A 846 18.82 -66.81 -37.14
CA ARG A 846 18.94 -65.73 -36.16
C ARG A 846 19.31 -64.45 -36.85
N LEU A 847 19.10 -63.36 -36.14
CA LEU A 847 19.49 -62.04 -36.58
C LEU A 847 20.45 -61.39 -35.60
N VAL A 848 21.25 -60.48 -36.14
CA VAL A 848 22.16 -59.63 -35.36
C VAL A 848 22.02 -58.19 -35.78
N ARG A 849 22.36 -57.30 -34.86
CA ARG A 849 22.68 -55.90 -35.13
C ARG A 849 23.89 -55.46 -34.32
N GLU A 850 24.51 -54.36 -34.71
CA GLU A 850 25.56 -53.73 -33.90
C GLU A 850 24.97 -53.16 -32.60
N ALA A 851 25.65 -53.37 -31.47
CA ALA A 851 25.33 -52.73 -30.20
C ALA A 851 26.24 -51.51 -30.00
N ARG A 852 25.66 -50.31 -30.13
CA ARG A 852 26.36 -49.04 -29.95
C ARG A 852 26.31 -48.66 -28.47
N ARG A 853 27.47 -48.36 -27.90
CA ARG A 853 27.61 -47.96 -26.49
C ARG A 853 27.71 -46.46 -26.32
#